data_AF-A0A7S2I7W9-F1
#
_entry.id   AF-A0A7S2I7W9-F1
#
_cell.length_a   1.000
_cell.length_b   1.000
_cell.length_c   1.000
_cell.angle_alpha   90.00
_cell.angle_beta   90.00
_cell.angle_gamma   90.00
#
_symmetry.space_group_name_H-M   'P 1'
#
loop_
_entity.id
_entity.type
_entity.pdbx_description
1 polymer ?
#
loop_
_entity_poly.entity_id
_entity_poly.type
_entity_poly.pdbx_seq_one_letter_code
_entity_poly.pdbx_strand_id
1 'polypeptide(L)'
;SPSLLIGNMITFTTMLVAVAADTCSQYQSCTTCLHPRDPALNCGWCSPTAAVAIPSYTPLTRCMDHTSKGWLCPDLYMKTGCVAGYVCNNTTGQCMVGQPGEGGHLDKCKATCHPPAPPPPLQYVCNVTTQQCEQAPQSGQPTKGSCDSTCGKHAPSDLVGLWRGLDIQTGFAMGEWVVNVSTTSVAWGPTGTPNMYEADIAQLGPQHLSLTMTAPAASKGEVRLATYSNAGWPTGPETWSFSLAIQKEGSHVAPPDNLPGDALGLEGVDVFVLHGCHEYHGLCNFAPAFTASPPPAIELSFLSTPNPCGVHTSCGGCINDATNTCGWCDGIVTFADGTKCGEDGNGCCGGAAGFARCDPGYRKACPVLCDWQSHKPAGKHPFCREATTKEFNNTGIQKYSDCKALNASYSCQTPDFGQYCDKSAAGGKGQCMTVKTQADCEKNPLCNVTNPVCPSDCNEDTKNIVYCDPNAGCKGPVSKSECALDPHCDPLKSGCDPTVCKAPTFYTCDAAKAQCTEHQGARPGNGTIYFNTTDDCKKACVSHDVSGVWRGLRVDSGFVNDEWDFKFSEAGAGATVIYKSKKTGLKYTGGYSIGAALSTEPWGAFELLITLASGDILKGLISVNNNDGNPSEGPYTRFMYLGLPLTTGDTAKSYDDAMAAPKQEFVLTACLPSQAFCDFSSASPALR
;
A
#
# COMPACT_ATOMS: atom_id res chain seq x y z
N SER A 1 11.09 -49.55 18.07
CA SER A 1 12.23 -48.87 18.72
C SER A 1 11.74 -47.66 19.47
N PRO A 2 11.77 -47.62 20.82
CA PRO A 2 11.61 -46.38 21.55
C PRO A 2 12.99 -45.87 22.01
N SER A 3 13.25 -44.59 21.74
CA SER A 3 14.50 -43.90 22.09
C SER A 3 14.45 -43.43 23.54
N LEU A 4 15.52 -43.78 24.26
CA LEU A 4 15.84 -43.43 25.63
C LEU A 4 16.28 -41.96 25.71
N LEU A 5 15.69 -41.16 26.58
CA LEU A 5 16.20 -39.83 26.98
C LEU A 5 16.52 -39.87 28.48
N ILE A 6 17.80 -39.76 28.79
CA ILE A 6 18.35 -39.71 30.15
C ILE A 6 18.36 -38.24 30.58
N GLY A 7 17.53 -37.90 31.57
CA GLY A 7 17.53 -36.59 32.23
C GLY A 7 18.00 -36.74 33.68
N ASN A 8 19.08 -36.03 34.03
CA ASN A 8 19.65 -36.00 35.38
C ASN A 8 18.65 -35.39 36.40
N MET A 9 18.25 -36.16 37.40
CA MET A 9 17.54 -35.66 38.58
C MET A 9 18.51 -34.93 39.52
N ILE A 10 18.30 -33.63 39.70
CA ILE A 10 18.85 -32.86 40.81
C ILE A 10 17.82 -32.88 41.94
N THR A 11 18.10 -33.63 43.01
CA THR A 11 17.31 -33.65 44.24
C THR A 11 17.49 -32.33 45.01
N PHE A 12 16.46 -31.48 45.02
CA PHE A 12 16.32 -30.37 45.95
C PHE A 12 15.69 -30.88 47.25
N THR A 13 16.44 -30.88 48.34
CA THR A 13 15.94 -31.17 49.69
C THR A 13 15.20 -29.95 50.23
N THR A 14 13.87 -29.94 50.13
CA THR A 14 13.01 -28.92 50.75
C THR A 14 12.95 -29.15 52.27
N MET A 15 13.47 -28.20 53.05
CA MET A 15 13.21 -28.15 54.50
C MET A 15 11.74 -27.75 54.73
N LEU A 16 10.90 -28.70 55.14
CA LEU A 16 9.55 -28.45 55.63
C LEU A 16 9.65 -27.81 57.02
N VAL A 17 9.47 -26.49 57.09
CA VAL A 17 9.16 -25.82 58.36
C VAL A 17 7.71 -26.18 58.70
N ALA A 18 7.50 -26.95 59.76
CA ALA A 18 6.17 -27.22 60.27
C ALA A 18 5.57 -25.90 60.80
N VAL A 19 4.75 -25.25 59.97
CA VAL A 19 3.91 -24.13 60.42
C VAL A 19 2.92 -24.73 61.42
N ALA A 20 3.00 -24.30 62.68
CA ALA A 20 2.02 -24.69 63.69
C ALA A 20 0.62 -24.39 63.13
N ALA A 21 -0.21 -25.43 63.00
CA ALA A 21 -1.56 -25.28 62.46
C ALA A 21 -2.32 -24.26 63.31
N ASP A 22 -2.86 -23.22 62.67
CA ASP A 22 -3.67 -22.21 63.35
C ASP A 22 -4.91 -22.89 63.96
N THR A 23 -4.95 -22.98 65.29
CA THR A 23 -6.05 -23.63 66.03
C THR A 23 -7.40 -22.97 65.76
N CYS A 24 -7.45 -21.71 65.32
CA CYS A 24 -8.67 -21.02 64.95
C CYS A 24 -9.24 -21.49 63.60
N SER A 25 -8.41 -22.03 62.70
CA SER A 25 -8.81 -22.45 61.35
C SER A 25 -9.88 -23.56 61.32
N GLN A 26 -10.06 -24.28 62.43
CA GLN A 26 -11.08 -25.32 62.57
C GLN A 26 -12.53 -24.77 62.63
N TYR A 27 -12.70 -23.48 62.95
CA TYR A 27 -14.03 -22.89 63.08
C TYR A 27 -14.55 -22.38 61.74
N GLN A 28 -15.66 -22.97 61.27
CA GLN A 28 -16.24 -22.68 59.95
C GLN A 28 -17.30 -21.57 59.96
N SER A 29 -17.67 -21.03 61.13
CA SER A 29 -18.64 -19.95 61.24
C SER A 29 -18.13 -18.83 62.14
N CYS A 30 -18.57 -17.61 61.87
CA CYS A 30 -18.19 -16.45 62.68
C CYS A 30 -18.51 -16.66 64.17
N THR A 31 -19.69 -17.18 64.51
CA THR A 31 -20.10 -17.37 65.90
C THR A 31 -19.21 -18.35 66.65
N THR A 32 -18.83 -19.47 66.01
CA THR A 32 -17.93 -20.47 66.63
C THR A 32 -16.48 -20.00 66.64
N CYS A 33 -16.09 -19.18 65.68
CA CYS A 33 -14.77 -18.55 65.61
C CYS A 33 -14.55 -17.55 66.74
N LEU A 34 -15.50 -16.62 66.98
CA LEU A 34 -15.35 -15.55 67.97
C LEU A 34 -15.64 -15.98 69.40
N HIS A 35 -16.33 -17.12 69.58
CA HIS A 35 -16.60 -17.73 70.88
C HIS A 35 -16.14 -19.20 70.88
N PRO A 36 -14.81 -19.43 70.77
CA PRO A 36 -14.28 -20.77 70.90
C PRO A 36 -14.59 -21.31 72.30
N ARG A 37 -14.79 -22.62 72.43
CA ARG A 37 -15.00 -23.25 73.75
C ARG A 37 -13.80 -23.07 74.68
N ASP A 38 -12.61 -22.88 74.10
CA ASP A 38 -11.39 -22.56 74.82
C ASP A 38 -11.20 -21.03 74.87
N PRO A 39 -11.36 -20.39 76.05
CA PRO A 39 -11.20 -18.95 76.18
C PRO A 39 -9.75 -18.47 76.01
N ALA A 40 -8.76 -19.38 75.94
CA ALA A 40 -7.38 -19.04 75.63
C ALA A 40 -7.15 -18.73 74.13
N LEU A 41 -8.09 -19.11 73.25
CA LEU A 41 -8.00 -18.84 71.81
C LEU A 41 -8.51 -17.44 71.47
N ASN A 42 -7.63 -16.61 70.89
CA ASN A 42 -7.94 -15.23 70.48
C ASN A 42 -8.19 -15.17 68.97
N CYS A 43 -9.27 -15.78 68.51
CA CYS A 43 -9.60 -15.87 67.10
C CYS A 43 -10.33 -14.62 66.58
N GLY A 44 -10.20 -14.35 65.28
CA GLY A 44 -10.97 -13.32 64.56
C GLY A 44 -11.49 -13.84 63.23
N TRP A 45 -12.53 -13.19 62.70
CA TRP A 45 -13.26 -13.63 61.51
C TRP A 45 -13.14 -12.64 60.34
N CYS A 46 -12.88 -13.17 59.15
CA CYS A 46 -12.80 -12.46 57.88
C CYS A 46 -14.03 -12.66 57.01
N SER A 47 -14.56 -11.56 56.45
CA SER A 47 -15.77 -11.57 55.63
C SER A 47 -15.74 -10.55 54.49
N PRO A 48 -16.27 -10.88 53.29
CA PRO A 48 -16.84 -12.18 52.91
C PRO A 48 -15.76 -13.20 52.50
N THR A 49 -14.57 -12.70 52.16
CA THR A 49 -13.43 -13.51 51.72
C THR A 49 -12.64 -14.04 52.92
N ALA A 50 -11.93 -15.15 52.71
CA ALA A 50 -10.98 -15.66 53.69
C ALA A 50 -9.79 -14.73 53.86
N ALA A 51 -9.06 -14.89 54.97
CA ALA A 51 -7.77 -14.25 55.12
C ALA A 51 -6.82 -14.71 54.03
N VAL A 52 -5.77 -13.92 53.76
CA VAL A 52 -4.72 -14.26 52.79
C VAL A 52 -3.36 -14.19 53.46
N ALA A 53 -2.46 -15.13 53.14
CA ALA A 53 -1.09 -15.11 53.63
C ALA A 53 -0.27 -13.97 53.00
N ILE A 54 0.65 -13.35 53.75
CA ILE A 54 1.60 -12.34 53.24
C ILE A 54 2.99 -12.96 53.18
N PRO A 55 3.74 -12.79 52.07
CA PRO A 55 3.43 -11.96 50.90
C PRO A 55 2.76 -12.72 49.73
N SER A 56 2.41 -14.00 49.90
CA SER A 56 1.97 -14.84 48.78
C SER A 56 0.53 -14.59 48.31
N TYR A 57 -0.27 -13.85 49.08
CA TYR A 57 -1.72 -13.65 48.89
C TYR A 57 -2.51 -14.96 48.73
N THR A 58 -1.98 -16.07 49.25
CA THR A 58 -2.65 -17.38 49.17
C THR A 58 -3.87 -17.38 50.09
N PRO A 59 -5.08 -17.76 49.62
CA PRO A 59 -6.26 -17.87 50.48
C PRO A 59 -6.04 -18.83 51.65
N LEU A 60 -6.42 -18.40 52.85
CA LEU A 60 -6.40 -19.16 54.11
C LEU A 60 -7.84 -19.48 54.53
N THR A 61 -8.08 -19.69 55.83
CA THR A 61 -9.43 -19.80 56.41
C THR A 61 -10.02 -18.42 56.73
N ARG A 62 -11.34 -18.39 56.95
CA ARG A 62 -12.03 -17.16 57.41
C ARG A 62 -11.80 -16.88 58.89
N CYS A 63 -11.58 -17.92 59.69
CA CYS A 63 -11.20 -17.79 61.09
C CYS A 63 -9.67 -17.89 61.23
N MET A 64 -9.06 -16.89 61.86
CA MET A 64 -7.61 -16.80 62.05
C MET A 64 -7.28 -16.40 63.48
N ASP A 65 -6.18 -16.90 64.03
CA ASP A 65 -5.67 -16.45 65.33
C ASP A 65 -5.14 -15.01 65.20
N HIS A 66 -5.71 -14.09 65.98
CA HIS A 66 -5.31 -12.69 65.97
C HIS A 66 -3.84 -12.49 66.40
N THR A 67 -3.29 -13.38 67.23
CA THR A 67 -1.91 -13.30 67.69
C THR A 67 -0.90 -13.76 66.63
N SER A 68 -1.36 -14.51 65.63
CA SER A 68 -0.52 -14.95 64.52
C SER A 68 -0.21 -13.80 63.56
N LYS A 69 1.03 -13.75 63.06
CA LYS A 69 1.50 -12.76 62.08
C LYS A 69 1.53 -13.40 60.68
N GLY A 70 1.52 -12.58 59.64
CA GLY A 70 1.73 -13.03 58.26
C GLY A 70 0.45 -13.33 57.47
N TRP A 71 -0.69 -12.78 57.88
CA TRP A 71 -1.92 -12.80 57.10
C TRP A 71 -2.62 -11.44 57.12
N LEU A 72 -3.52 -11.23 56.17
CA LEU A 72 -4.35 -10.04 56.03
C LEU A 72 -5.81 -10.44 55.80
N CYS A 73 -6.72 -9.69 56.39
CA CYS A 73 -8.14 -9.73 56.08
C CYS A 73 -8.42 -8.69 54.98
N PRO A 74 -8.77 -9.09 53.73
CA PRO A 74 -8.91 -8.13 52.63
C PRO A 74 -10.10 -7.18 52.77
N ASP A 75 -11.07 -7.55 53.59
CA ASP A 75 -12.37 -6.92 53.71
C ASP A 75 -12.70 -6.62 55.19
N LEU A 76 -13.76 -7.21 55.72
CA LEU A 76 -14.25 -6.96 57.05
C LEU A 76 -13.66 -7.94 58.04
N TYR A 77 -12.93 -7.43 59.03
CA TYR A 77 -12.35 -8.21 60.12
C TYR A 77 -13.11 -7.99 61.43
N MET A 78 -13.53 -9.08 62.08
CA MET A 78 -14.37 -9.06 63.27
C MET A 78 -13.65 -9.75 64.44
N LYS A 79 -13.75 -9.18 65.64
CA LYS A 79 -13.10 -9.73 66.86
C LYS A 79 -14.05 -9.94 68.04
N THR A 80 -15.06 -9.08 68.18
CA THR A 80 -15.91 -9.03 69.38
C THR A 80 -17.34 -9.46 69.14
N GLY A 81 -17.74 -9.59 67.87
CA GLY A 81 -19.07 -10.03 67.48
C GLY A 81 -19.20 -10.17 65.98
N CYS A 82 -20.16 -11.00 65.55
CA CYS A 82 -20.48 -11.18 64.14
C CYS A 82 -21.36 -10.03 63.66
N VAL A 83 -20.79 -9.13 62.86
CA VAL A 83 -21.54 -8.07 62.21
C VAL A 83 -21.95 -8.52 60.81
N ALA A 84 -23.14 -8.13 60.38
CA ALA A 84 -23.59 -8.34 59.02
C ALA A 84 -22.98 -7.29 58.09
N GLY A 85 -22.23 -7.72 57.08
CA GLY A 85 -21.79 -6.89 55.96
C GLY A 85 -22.82 -6.85 54.83
N TYR A 86 -22.43 -6.33 53.67
CA TYR A 86 -23.27 -6.24 52.48
C TYR A 86 -22.93 -7.33 51.45
N VAL A 87 -23.95 -7.98 50.91
CA VAL A 87 -23.90 -9.02 49.88
C VAL A 87 -24.64 -8.54 48.64
N CYS A 88 -24.11 -8.84 47.46
CA CYS A 88 -24.75 -8.48 46.20
C CYS A 88 -25.94 -9.39 45.90
N ASN A 89 -27.10 -8.80 45.63
CA ASN A 89 -28.20 -9.50 44.97
C ASN A 89 -27.91 -9.53 43.46
N ASN A 90 -27.39 -10.66 42.98
CA ASN A 90 -27.02 -10.83 41.57
C ASN A 90 -28.20 -10.75 40.60
N THR A 91 -29.45 -10.80 41.07
CA THR A 91 -30.64 -10.64 40.22
C THR A 91 -30.98 -9.17 40.02
N THR A 92 -30.91 -8.36 41.07
CA THR A 92 -31.28 -6.93 41.01
C THR A 92 -30.09 -5.98 40.85
N GLY A 93 -28.86 -6.47 41.04
CA GLY A 93 -27.66 -5.63 41.11
C GLY A 93 -27.62 -4.72 42.34
N GLN A 94 -28.32 -5.07 43.42
CA GLN A 94 -28.40 -4.25 44.64
C GLN A 94 -27.66 -4.89 45.82
N CYS A 95 -26.95 -4.07 46.60
CA CYS A 95 -26.31 -4.49 47.84
C CYS A 95 -27.31 -4.58 48.99
N MET A 96 -27.44 -5.77 49.58
CA MET A 96 -28.33 -6.05 50.71
C MET A 96 -27.51 -6.50 51.93
N VAL A 97 -28.02 -6.23 53.14
CA VAL A 97 -27.36 -6.67 54.38
C VAL A 97 -27.43 -8.20 54.47
N GLY A 98 -26.27 -8.84 54.63
CA GLY A 98 -26.13 -10.29 54.74
C GLY A 98 -26.44 -10.83 56.14
N GLN A 99 -26.17 -12.11 56.37
CA GLN A 99 -26.23 -12.67 57.73
C GLN A 99 -25.03 -12.18 58.58
N PRO A 100 -25.13 -12.21 59.93
CA PRO A 100 -23.99 -11.95 60.79
C PRO A 100 -22.77 -12.81 60.42
N GLY A 101 -21.63 -12.17 60.13
CA GLY A 101 -20.43 -12.85 59.66
C GLY A 101 -20.35 -13.05 58.14
N GLU A 102 -21.28 -12.53 57.35
CA GLU A 102 -21.26 -12.53 55.89
C GLU A 102 -21.18 -11.11 55.30
N GLY A 103 -20.83 -11.01 54.02
CA GLY A 103 -20.74 -9.73 53.30
C GLY A 103 -19.50 -8.90 53.63
N GLY A 104 -19.31 -7.82 52.87
CA GLY A 104 -18.19 -6.89 53.01
C GLY A 104 -18.63 -5.45 53.27
N HIS A 105 -17.73 -4.50 53.06
CA HIS A 105 -18.07 -3.08 53.10
C HIS A 105 -19.07 -2.71 51.97
N LEU A 106 -20.00 -1.80 52.27
CA LEU A 106 -21.01 -1.34 51.32
C LEU A 106 -20.40 -0.82 50.02
N ASP A 107 -19.32 -0.03 50.11
CA ASP A 107 -18.70 0.60 48.94
C ASP A 107 -18.09 -0.43 47.99
N LYS A 108 -17.46 -1.48 48.55
CA LYS A 108 -16.92 -2.58 47.75
C LYS A 108 -18.04 -3.40 47.10
N CYS A 109 -19.13 -3.65 47.82
CA CYS A 109 -20.31 -4.28 47.24
C CYS A 109 -20.87 -3.42 46.08
N LYS A 110 -21.07 -2.11 46.28
CA LYS A 110 -21.59 -1.21 45.23
C LYS A 110 -20.68 -1.15 44.01
N ALA A 111 -19.36 -1.27 44.20
CA ALA A 111 -18.39 -1.26 43.11
C ALA A 111 -18.41 -2.53 42.25
N THR A 112 -18.87 -3.66 42.80
CA THR A 112 -18.86 -4.96 42.09
C THR A 112 -20.24 -5.51 41.78
N CYS A 113 -21.29 -4.99 42.41
CA CYS A 113 -22.65 -5.47 42.28
C CYS A 113 -23.33 -4.79 41.10
N HIS A 114 -23.35 -5.47 39.97
CA HIS A 114 -24.08 -5.05 38.78
C HIS A 114 -25.12 -6.10 38.43
N PRO A 115 -26.27 -5.70 37.84
CA PRO A 115 -27.18 -6.66 37.25
C PRO A 115 -26.44 -7.44 36.16
N PRO A 116 -26.83 -8.70 35.87
CA PRO A 116 -26.22 -9.46 34.79
C PRO A 116 -26.36 -8.65 33.50
N ALA A 117 -25.29 -8.54 32.72
CA ALA A 117 -25.38 -7.89 31.41
C ALA A 117 -26.51 -8.56 30.60
N PRO A 118 -27.31 -7.79 29.83
CA PRO A 118 -28.29 -8.37 28.93
C PRO A 118 -27.59 -9.42 28.05
N PRO A 119 -28.22 -10.57 27.76
CA PRO A 119 -27.66 -11.51 26.81
C PRO A 119 -27.35 -10.75 25.50
N PRO A 120 -26.17 -10.98 24.88
CA PRO A 120 -25.83 -10.33 23.64
C PRO A 120 -26.97 -10.51 22.62
N PRO A 121 -27.33 -9.48 21.84
CA PRO A 121 -28.36 -9.62 20.82
C PRO A 121 -28.00 -10.78 19.88
N LEU A 122 -28.99 -11.61 19.55
CA LEU A 122 -28.81 -12.70 18.60
C LEU A 122 -28.35 -12.14 17.26
N GLN A 123 -27.40 -12.81 16.63
CA GLN A 123 -26.82 -12.38 15.38
C GLN A 123 -27.02 -13.45 14.31
N TYR A 124 -26.97 -13.06 13.05
CA TYR A 124 -27.38 -13.89 11.93
C TYR A 124 -26.36 -13.86 10.79
N VAL A 125 -26.23 -14.99 10.09
CA VAL A 125 -25.41 -15.16 8.89
C VAL A 125 -26.27 -15.72 7.76
N CYS A 126 -26.03 -15.29 6.53
CA CYS A 126 -26.70 -15.85 5.36
C CYS A 126 -26.19 -17.27 5.12
N ASN A 127 -27.05 -18.28 5.24
CA ASN A 127 -26.69 -19.63 4.83
C ASN A 127 -26.68 -19.68 3.30
N VAL A 128 -25.49 -19.92 2.73
CA VAL A 128 -25.26 -19.89 1.28
C VAL A 128 -26.04 -20.95 0.51
N THR A 129 -26.44 -22.04 1.17
CA THR A 129 -27.19 -23.14 0.55
C THR A 129 -28.69 -22.88 0.60
N THR A 130 -29.23 -22.45 1.74
CA THR A 130 -30.67 -22.20 1.90
C THR A 130 -31.07 -20.80 1.46
N GLN A 131 -30.11 -19.89 1.37
CA GLN A 131 -30.29 -18.45 1.12
C GLN A 131 -31.25 -17.84 2.13
N GLN A 132 -31.11 -18.25 3.39
CA GLN A 132 -31.86 -17.75 4.53
C GLN A 132 -30.90 -17.36 5.66
N CYS A 133 -31.31 -16.37 6.45
CA CYS A 133 -30.55 -15.93 7.62
C CYS A 133 -30.73 -16.90 8.79
N GLU A 134 -29.62 -17.50 9.19
CA GLU A 134 -29.54 -18.44 10.32
C GLU A 134 -28.77 -17.82 11.48
N GLN A 135 -29.11 -18.20 12.71
CA GLN A 135 -28.48 -17.64 13.90
C GLN A 135 -26.98 -18.02 13.93
N ALA A 136 -26.10 -17.03 13.97
CA ALA A 136 -24.67 -17.22 13.98
C ALA A 136 -24.19 -17.68 15.38
N PRO A 137 -23.16 -18.56 15.45
CA PRO A 137 -22.59 -19.02 16.72
C PRO A 137 -21.65 -18.01 17.39
N GLN A 138 -21.26 -16.92 16.71
CA GLN A 138 -20.25 -15.96 17.19
C GLN A 138 -20.78 -14.53 17.23
N SER A 139 -20.19 -13.72 18.13
CA SER A 139 -20.41 -12.28 18.27
C SER A 139 -19.66 -11.47 17.18
N GLY A 140 -20.31 -10.48 16.58
CA GLY A 140 -19.81 -9.59 15.52
C GLY A 140 -20.66 -9.53 14.24
N GLN A 141 -21.68 -10.36 14.11
CA GLN A 141 -22.54 -10.53 12.93
C GLN A 141 -23.78 -9.60 12.95
N PRO A 142 -24.41 -9.33 11.78
CA PRO A 142 -25.54 -8.42 11.68
C PRO A 142 -26.79 -8.91 12.42
N THR A 143 -27.71 -7.97 12.68
CA THR A 143 -29.05 -8.30 13.20
C THR A 143 -29.85 -9.08 12.16
N LYS A 144 -30.91 -9.79 12.58
CA LYS A 144 -31.76 -10.54 11.65
C LYS A 144 -32.25 -9.68 10.49
N GLY A 145 -32.75 -8.48 10.78
CA GLY A 145 -33.27 -7.56 9.75
C GLY A 145 -32.21 -7.11 8.74
N SER A 146 -30.97 -6.88 9.19
CA SER A 146 -29.86 -6.52 8.29
C SER A 146 -29.37 -7.71 7.47
N CYS A 147 -29.44 -8.92 8.00
CA CYS A 147 -29.16 -10.13 7.22
C CYS A 147 -30.28 -10.36 6.19
N ASP A 148 -31.55 -10.33 6.60
CA ASP A 148 -32.69 -10.58 5.71
C ASP A 148 -32.76 -9.58 4.54
N SER A 149 -32.25 -8.35 4.71
CA SER A 149 -32.21 -7.34 3.65
C SER A 149 -31.09 -7.54 2.64
N THR A 150 -30.12 -8.41 2.91
CA THR A 150 -28.95 -8.65 2.04
C THR A 150 -28.79 -10.12 1.64
N CYS A 151 -29.48 -11.04 2.31
CA CYS A 151 -29.45 -12.47 2.02
C CYS A 151 -30.67 -12.85 1.17
N GLY A 152 -30.45 -13.22 -0.10
CA GLY A 152 -31.56 -13.62 -0.95
C GLY A 152 -31.19 -13.90 -2.40
N LYS A 153 -32.16 -14.42 -3.17
CA LYS A 153 -32.08 -14.62 -4.63
C LYS A 153 -32.25 -13.31 -5.39
N HIS A 154 -31.44 -12.32 -5.05
CA HIS A 154 -31.40 -11.09 -5.81
C HIS A 154 -29.98 -10.54 -5.91
N ALA A 155 -29.70 -9.81 -6.98
CA ALA A 155 -28.56 -8.92 -7.04
C ALA A 155 -28.82 -7.68 -6.16
N PRO A 156 -27.77 -7.07 -5.59
CA PRO A 156 -27.81 -5.70 -5.09
C PRO A 156 -28.38 -4.77 -6.16
N SER A 157 -29.27 -3.84 -5.79
CA SER A 157 -29.92 -2.94 -6.76
C SER A 157 -28.92 -2.07 -7.52
N ASP A 158 -27.84 -1.71 -6.85
CA ASP A 158 -26.66 -1.01 -7.33
C ASP A 158 -25.74 -1.89 -8.19
N LEU A 159 -26.02 -3.17 -8.41
CA LEU A 159 -25.36 -3.94 -9.45
C LEU A 159 -26.24 -4.13 -10.69
N VAL A 160 -27.56 -3.96 -10.57
CA VAL A 160 -28.49 -4.22 -11.66
C VAL A 160 -28.25 -3.21 -12.78
N GLY A 161 -27.93 -3.71 -13.97
CA GLY A 161 -27.63 -2.86 -15.11
C GLY A 161 -26.70 -3.50 -16.11
N LEU A 162 -26.30 -2.66 -17.06
CA LEU A 162 -25.40 -3.02 -18.14
C LEU A 162 -24.04 -2.40 -17.94
N TRP A 163 -23.03 -3.23 -18.04
CA TRP A 163 -21.67 -2.90 -17.64
C TRP A 163 -20.68 -3.28 -18.73
N ARG A 164 -19.64 -2.47 -18.86
CA ARG A 164 -18.51 -2.69 -19.76
C ARG A 164 -17.23 -2.45 -18.99
N GLY A 165 -16.20 -3.23 -19.25
CA GLY A 165 -15.00 -3.14 -18.45
C GLY A 165 -13.82 -3.87 -19.02
N LEU A 166 -12.82 -4.00 -18.16
CA LEU A 166 -11.54 -4.58 -18.46
C LEU A 166 -11.26 -5.66 -17.42
N ASP A 167 -10.72 -6.80 -17.87
CA ASP A 167 -10.02 -7.72 -16.97
C ASP A 167 -8.68 -7.09 -16.60
N ILE A 168 -8.42 -7.02 -15.30
CA ILE A 168 -7.22 -6.40 -14.71
C ILE A 168 -6.35 -7.43 -13.95
N GLN A 169 -6.68 -8.72 -14.04
CA GLN A 169 -5.93 -9.77 -13.36
C GLN A 169 -4.54 -9.98 -13.98
N THR A 170 -3.53 -10.33 -13.19
CA THR A 170 -2.18 -10.59 -13.74
C THR A 170 -2.24 -11.65 -14.86
N GLY A 171 -1.73 -11.30 -16.05
CA GLY A 171 -1.76 -12.19 -17.22
C GLY A 171 -3.10 -12.28 -17.94
N PHE A 172 -4.02 -11.33 -17.71
CA PHE A 172 -5.32 -11.26 -18.35
C PHE A 172 -5.24 -11.32 -19.90
N ALA A 173 -6.30 -11.84 -20.51
CA ALA A 173 -6.48 -11.76 -21.96
C ALA A 173 -6.93 -10.33 -22.33
N MET A 174 -6.20 -9.68 -23.24
CA MET A 174 -6.62 -8.37 -23.76
C MET A 174 -8.02 -8.48 -24.38
N GLY A 175 -8.87 -7.49 -24.10
CA GLY A 175 -10.25 -7.49 -24.55
C GLY A 175 -11.16 -6.73 -23.60
N GLU A 176 -12.14 -6.07 -24.18
CA GLU A 176 -13.27 -5.50 -23.47
C GLU A 176 -14.21 -6.63 -23.00
N TRP A 177 -14.67 -6.52 -21.76
CA TRP A 177 -15.66 -7.40 -21.16
C TRP A 177 -16.98 -6.68 -20.99
N VAL A 178 -18.06 -7.44 -21.06
CA VAL A 178 -19.41 -6.95 -20.83
C VAL A 178 -20.11 -7.80 -19.79
N VAL A 179 -20.85 -7.15 -18.91
CA VAL A 179 -21.61 -7.80 -17.83
C VAL A 179 -23.03 -7.22 -17.82
N ASN A 180 -24.03 -8.09 -17.85
CA ASN A 180 -25.44 -7.72 -17.72
C ASN A 180 -25.99 -8.36 -16.47
N VAL A 181 -26.28 -7.56 -15.46
CA VAL A 181 -26.81 -8.00 -14.18
C VAL A 181 -28.30 -7.65 -14.14
N SER A 182 -29.14 -8.67 -14.08
CA SER A 182 -30.55 -8.52 -13.74
C SER A 182 -30.74 -8.63 -12.22
N THR A 183 -31.98 -8.47 -11.76
CA THR A 183 -32.30 -8.70 -10.35
C THR A 183 -32.02 -10.13 -9.89
N THR A 184 -31.94 -11.13 -10.78
CA THR A 184 -31.83 -12.55 -10.39
C THR A 184 -30.77 -13.34 -11.15
N SER A 185 -30.14 -12.73 -12.15
CA SER A 185 -29.20 -13.42 -13.06
C SER A 185 -28.10 -12.48 -13.52
N VAL A 186 -26.94 -13.02 -13.86
CA VAL A 186 -25.84 -12.30 -14.52
C VAL A 186 -25.47 -13.04 -15.80
N ALA A 187 -25.20 -12.29 -16.86
CA ALA A 187 -24.49 -12.78 -18.03
C ALA A 187 -23.19 -11.99 -18.19
N TRP A 188 -22.08 -12.67 -18.46
CA TRP A 188 -20.82 -12.00 -18.73
C TRP A 188 -19.95 -12.73 -19.74
N GLY A 189 -19.09 -11.98 -20.41
CA GLY A 189 -18.18 -12.50 -21.42
C GLY A 189 -17.37 -11.39 -22.09
N PRO A 190 -16.41 -11.75 -22.94
CA PRO A 190 -15.73 -10.77 -23.77
C PRO A 190 -16.71 -10.20 -24.81
N THR A 191 -16.48 -8.97 -25.23
CA THR A 191 -17.31 -8.28 -26.23
C THR A 191 -17.39 -9.09 -27.53
N GLY A 192 -18.62 -9.34 -28.00
CA GLY A 192 -18.92 -10.24 -29.13
C GLY A 192 -19.40 -11.64 -28.72
N THR A 193 -19.09 -12.08 -27.50
CA THR A 193 -19.71 -13.26 -26.85
C THR A 193 -20.17 -12.89 -25.43
N PRO A 194 -21.11 -11.93 -25.29
CA PRO A 194 -21.54 -11.38 -24.00
C PRO A 194 -22.13 -12.43 -23.03
N ASN A 195 -22.66 -13.51 -23.58
CA ASN A 195 -23.31 -14.59 -22.84
C ASN A 195 -22.41 -15.84 -22.78
N MET A 196 -21.09 -15.66 -22.78
CA MET A 196 -20.15 -16.77 -22.63
C MET A 196 -20.41 -17.51 -21.31
N TYR A 197 -20.71 -16.76 -20.25
CA TYR A 197 -21.12 -17.25 -18.96
C TYR A 197 -22.49 -16.66 -18.58
N GLU A 198 -23.35 -17.49 -18.02
CA GLU A 198 -24.62 -17.07 -17.44
C GLU A 198 -24.77 -17.75 -16.08
N ALA A 199 -25.34 -17.05 -15.10
CA ALA A 199 -25.60 -17.60 -13.76
C ALA A 199 -26.82 -16.98 -13.09
N ASP A 200 -27.48 -17.75 -12.23
CA ASP A 200 -28.42 -17.23 -11.24
C ASP A 200 -27.64 -16.57 -10.09
N ILE A 201 -28.06 -15.39 -9.66
CA ILE A 201 -27.42 -14.63 -8.58
C ILE A 201 -28.17 -14.82 -7.27
N ALA A 202 -27.40 -15.02 -6.20
CA ALA A 202 -27.86 -14.78 -4.85
C ALA A 202 -26.87 -13.91 -4.08
N GLN A 203 -27.36 -12.90 -3.38
CA GLN A 203 -26.56 -12.08 -2.49
C GLN A 203 -26.36 -12.83 -1.17
N LEU A 204 -25.10 -12.98 -0.77
CA LEU A 204 -24.68 -13.66 0.46
C LEU A 204 -24.35 -12.66 1.58
N GLY A 205 -24.18 -11.39 1.23
CA GLY A 205 -23.87 -10.30 2.15
C GLY A 205 -23.69 -8.97 1.40
N PRO A 206 -23.23 -7.91 2.07
CA PRO A 206 -23.12 -6.58 1.47
C PRO A 206 -22.21 -6.50 0.24
N GLN A 207 -21.26 -7.41 0.07
CA GLN A 207 -20.29 -7.41 -1.03
C GLN A 207 -20.11 -8.78 -1.67
N HIS A 208 -20.85 -9.80 -1.22
CA HIS A 208 -20.66 -11.19 -1.64
C HIS A 208 -21.85 -11.71 -2.42
N LEU A 209 -21.54 -12.39 -3.52
CA LEU A 209 -22.50 -13.02 -4.42
C LEU A 209 -22.16 -14.51 -4.56
N SER A 210 -23.21 -15.31 -4.72
CA SER A 210 -23.17 -16.69 -5.19
C SER A 210 -23.73 -16.71 -6.60
N LEU A 211 -22.95 -17.22 -7.55
CA LEU A 211 -23.30 -17.34 -8.96
C LEU A 211 -23.51 -18.82 -9.27
N THR A 212 -24.75 -19.26 -9.42
CA THR A 212 -25.07 -20.63 -9.83
C THR A 212 -25.12 -20.69 -11.35
N MET A 213 -24.11 -21.28 -11.97
CA MET A 213 -23.92 -21.26 -13.41
C MET A 213 -25.09 -21.93 -14.15
N THR A 214 -25.62 -21.24 -15.15
CA THR A 214 -26.62 -21.74 -16.11
C THR A 214 -26.01 -21.97 -17.50
N ALA A 215 -24.93 -21.28 -17.83
CA ALA A 215 -24.11 -21.47 -19.03
C ALA A 215 -22.60 -21.20 -18.75
N PRO A 216 -21.66 -21.80 -19.50
CA PRO A 216 -21.90 -22.80 -20.55
C PRO A 216 -22.41 -24.14 -19.98
N ALA A 217 -22.87 -25.04 -20.86
CA ALA A 217 -23.39 -26.34 -20.44
C ALA A 217 -22.41 -27.17 -19.60
N ALA A 218 -21.10 -26.99 -19.81
CA ALA A 218 -20.04 -27.67 -19.08
C ALA A 218 -19.96 -27.28 -17.60
N SER A 219 -20.32 -26.04 -17.25
CA SER A 219 -20.29 -25.53 -15.88
C SER A 219 -21.68 -25.47 -15.23
N LYS A 220 -22.75 -25.89 -15.94
CA LYS A 220 -24.12 -25.76 -15.44
C LYS A 220 -24.30 -26.44 -14.06
N GLY A 221 -24.76 -25.66 -13.09
CA GLY A 221 -24.95 -26.08 -11.70
C GLY A 221 -23.71 -25.90 -10.80
N GLU A 222 -22.54 -25.55 -11.36
CA GLU A 222 -21.39 -25.07 -10.58
C GLU A 222 -21.79 -23.80 -9.83
N VAL A 223 -21.33 -23.67 -8.59
CA VAL A 223 -21.49 -22.43 -7.80
C VAL A 223 -20.14 -21.73 -7.74
N ARG A 224 -20.10 -20.51 -8.25
CA ARG A 224 -18.93 -19.62 -8.16
C ARG A 224 -19.21 -18.51 -7.17
N LEU A 225 -18.24 -18.22 -6.31
CA LEU A 225 -18.31 -17.07 -5.44
C LEU A 225 -17.79 -15.83 -6.18
N ALA A 226 -18.46 -14.72 -5.98
CA ALA A 226 -18.00 -13.43 -6.43
C ALA A 226 -18.04 -12.43 -5.27
N THR A 227 -17.08 -11.52 -5.26
CA THR A 227 -17.11 -10.35 -4.39
C THR A 227 -17.14 -9.11 -5.29
N TYR A 228 -17.72 -8.01 -4.84
CA TYR A 228 -17.68 -6.74 -5.55
C TYR A 228 -17.39 -5.57 -4.60
N SER A 229 -16.75 -4.52 -5.10
CA SER A 229 -16.64 -3.25 -4.38
C SER A 229 -17.88 -2.40 -4.65
N ASN A 230 -18.28 -1.54 -3.71
CA ASN A 230 -19.45 -0.67 -3.89
C ASN A 230 -19.43 0.02 -5.25
N ALA A 231 -20.55 -0.05 -5.94
CA ALA A 231 -20.71 0.62 -7.21
C ALA A 231 -20.88 2.13 -7.00
N GLY A 232 -20.22 2.92 -7.84
CA GLY A 232 -20.15 4.38 -7.69
C GLY A 232 -18.81 4.89 -7.13
N TRP A 233 -17.74 4.10 -7.22
CA TRP A 233 -16.41 4.51 -6.78
C TRP A 233 -15.33 4.23 -7.83
N PRO A 234 -14.72 5.26 -8.44
CA PRO A 234 -15.22 6.62 -8.61
C PRO A 234 -16.39 6.71 -9.61
N THR A 235 -17.29 7.68 -9.39
CA THR A 235 -18.24 8.12 -10.42
C THR A 235 -17.56 9.09 -11.37
N GLY A 236 -17.61 8.78 -12.66
CA GLY A 236 -17.32 9.73 -13.72
C GLY A 236 -18.52 10.62 -14.04
N PRO A 237 -18.32 11.57 -14.95
CA PRO A 237 -19.38 12.43 -15.45
C PRO A 237 -20.56 11.63 -16.01
N GLU A 238 -20.27 10.67 -16.89
CA GLU A 238 -21.26 9.87 -17.62
C GLU A 238 -21.45 8.45 -17.08
N THR A 239 -20.47 7.97 -16.31
CA THR A 239 -20.41 6.58 -15.87
C THR A 239 -20.20 6.43 -14.37
N TRP A 240 -20.63 5.30 -13.83
CA TRP A 240 -20.30 4.83 -12.50
C TRP A 240 -19.44 3.58 -12.65
N SER A 241 -18.54 3.34 -11.70
CA SER A 241 -17.62 2.21 -11.77
C SER A 241 -17.67 1.33 -10.52
N PHE A 242 -17.29 0.08 -10.69
CA PHE A 242 -17.06 -0.87 -9.61
C PHE A 242 -16.05 -1.94 -10.03
N SER A 243 -15.50 -2.66 -9.06
CA SER A 243 -14.67 -3.83 -9.32
C SER A 243 -15.41 -5.11 -8.94
N LEU A 244 -15.27 -6.14 -9.76
CA LEU A 244 -15.89 -7.45 -9.58
C LEU A 244 -14.81 -8.52 -9.60
N ALA A 245 -14.73 -9.35 -8.57
CA ALA A 245 -13.85 -10.50 -8.56
C ALA A 245 -14.69 -11.78 -8.57
N ILE A 246 -14.46 -12.65 -9.55
CA ILE A 246 -15.22 -13.90 -9.74
C ILE A 246 -14.27 -15.09 -9.64
N GLN A 247 -14.65 -16.09 -8.85
CA GLN A 247 -13.94 -17.38 -8.80
C GLN A 247 -13.88 -18.03 -10.20
N LYS A 248 -12.70 -18.46 -10.63
CA LYS A 248 -12.51 -19.18 -11.90
C LYS A 248 -13.15 -20.57 -11.88
N GLU A 249 -13.41 -21.10 -13.07
CA GLU A 249 -13.90 -22.48 -13.25
C GLU A 249 -12.99 -23.50 -12.56
N GLY A 250 -13.59 -24.37 -11.74
CA GLY A 250 -12.86 -25.43 -11.03
C GLY A 250 -11.92 -24.93 -9.93
N SER A 251 -11.83 -23.62 -9.69
CA SER A 251 -11.12 -23.07 -8.55
C SER A 251 -11.89 -23.36 -7.26
N HIS A 252 -11.18 -23.53 -6.14
CA HIS A 252 -11.78 -23.57 -4.80
C HIS A 252 -11.43 -22.32 -3.97
N VAL A 253 -10.84 -21.31 -4.61
CA VAL A 253 -10.42 -20.07 -3.97
C VAL A 253 -11.57 -19.08 -4.05
N ALA A 254 -12.20 -18.80 -2.90
CA ALA A 254 -13.19 -17.73 -2.78
C ALA A 254 -12.50 -16.36 -2.97
N PRO A 255 -13.12 -15.41 -3.69
CA PRO A 255 -12.62 -14.06 -3.73
C PRO A 255 -12.63 -13.45 -2.31
N PRO A 256 -11.56 -12.77 -1.89
CA PRO A 256 -11.46 -12.18 -0.55
C PRO A 256 -12.45 -11.01 -0.37
N ASP A 257 -12.77 -10.72 0.89
CA ASP A 257 -13.70 -9.64 1.29
C ASP A 257 -13.12 -8.26 0.95
N ASN A 258 -11.80 -8.09 1.07
CA ASN A 258 -11.12 -6.83 0.75
C ASN A 258 -10.80 -6.76 -0.74
N LEU A 259 -11.82 -6.47 -1.55
CA LEU A 259 -11.59 -6.23 -2.96
C LEU A 259 -11.05 -4.84 -3.27
N PRO A 260 -10.37 -4.70 -4.42
CA PRO A 260 -9.70 -5.76 -5.22
C PRO A 260 -8.36 -6.30 -4.72
N GLY A 261 -7.75 -5.77 -3.67
CA GLY A 261 -6.30 -5.93 -3.48
C GLY A 261 -5.85 -7.32 -3.13
N ASP A 262 -6.64 -7.99 -2.30
CA ASP A 262 -6.34 -9.35 -1.93
C ASP A 262 -6.68 -10.31 -3.09
N ALA A 263 -7.50 -9.88 -4.08
CA ALA A 263 -7.89 -10.69 -5.24
C ALA A 263 -6.91 -10.61 -6.41
N LEU A 264 -6.24 -9.46 -6.58
CA LEU A 264 -5.24 -9.29 -7.63
C LEU A 264 -4.03 -10.20 -7.37
N GLY A 265 -3.65 -10.96 -8.39
CA GLY A 265 -2.60 -11.98 -8.31
C GLY A 265 -3.07 -13.35 -7.81
N LEU A 266 -4.33 -13.52 -7.38
CA LEU A 266 -4.87 -14.84 -7.03
C LEU A 266 -5.15 -15.67 -8.30
N GLU A 267 -4.41 -16.76 -8.50
CA GLU A 267 -4.52 -17.61 -9.69
C GLU A 267 -5.93 -18.17 -9.93
N GLY A 268 -6.76 -18.28 -8.88
CA GLY A 268 -8.11 -18.84 -8.92
C GLY A 268 -9.27 -17.84 -9.06
N VAL A 269 -8.99 -16.56 -9.34
CA VAL A 269 -9.99 -15.49 -9.43
C VAL A 269 -9.74 -14.63 -10.67
N ASP A 270 -10.79 -14.21 -11.35
CA ASP A 270 -10.78 -13.16 -12.38
C ASP A 270 -11.20 -11.84 -11.75
N VAL A 271 -10.52 -10.73 -12.07
CA VAL A 271 -10.80 -9.42 -11.49
C VAL A 271 -11.10 -8.43 -12.60
N PHE A 272 -12.31 -7.87 -12.58
CA PHE A 272 -12.79 -6.92 -13.56
C PHE A 272 -12.91 -5.53 -12.94
N VAL A 273 -12.65 -4.51 -13.74
CA VAL A 273 -13.07 -3.13 -13.48
C VAL A 273 -14.14 -2.78 -14.49
N LEU A 274 -15.34 -2.49 -14.01
CA LEU A 274 -16.55 -2.35 -14.80
C LEU A 274 -17.10 -0.93 -14.66
N HIS A 275 -17.64 -0.40 -15.75
CA HIS A 275 -18.28 0.90 -15.89
C HIS A 275 -19.71 0.70 -16.37
N GLY A 276 -20.65 1.43 -15.79
CA GLY A 276 -22.07 1.48 -16.16
C GLY A 276 -22.45 2.91 -16.50
N CYS A 277 -23.49 3.10 -17.32
CA CYS A 277 -24.02 4.43 -17.62
C CYS A 277 -24.88 4.95 -16.48
N HIS A 278 -24.77 6.24 -16.16
CA HIS A 278 -25.70 6.90 -15.25
C HIS A 278 -27.11 6.95 -15.84
N GLU A 279 -28.14 6.72 -15.01
CA GLU A 279 -29.53 6.79 -15.46
C GLU A 279 -29.95 8.20 -15.92
N TYR A 280 -29.30 9.24 -15.40
CA TYR A 280 -29.64 10.64 -15.68
C TYR A 280 -29.00 11.20 -16.97
N HIS A 281 -28.06 10.48 -17.58
CA HIS A 281 -27.44 10.86 -18.85
C HIS A 281 -27.93 9.97 -20.00
N GLY A 282 -28.88 10.48 -20.78
CA GLY A 282 -29.49 9.72 -21.89
C GLY A 282 -28.57 9.45 -23.09
N LEU A 283 -27.33 9.98 -23.10
CA LEU A 283 -26.37 9.79 -24.19
C LEU A 283 -25.46 8.57 -23.98
N CYS A 284 -25.19 8.18 -22.74
CA CYS A 284 -24.44 6.97 -22.44
C CYS A 284 -25.33 5.74 -22.67
N ASN A 285 -24.90 4.85 -23.57
CA ASN A 285 -25.65 3.63 -23.88
C ASN A 285 -24.73 2.45 -24.22
N PHE A 286 -24.69 1.46 -23.33
CA PHE A 286 -23.91 0.24 -23.52
C PHE A 286 -24.67 -0.90 -24.19
N ALA A 287 -25.98 -0.74 -24.46
CA ALA A 287 -26.81 -1.79 -25.06
C ALA A 287 -26.26 -2.35 -26.39
N PRO A 288 -25.64 -1.55 -27.28
CA PRO A 288 -25.07 -2.09 -28.52
C PRO A 288 -23.95 -3.12 -28.30
N ALA A 289 -23.26 -3.10 -27.16
CA ALA A 289 -22.20 -4.06 -26.85
C ALA A 289 -22.71 -5.51 -26.72
N PHE A 290 -23.99 -5.68 -26.39
CA PHE A 290 -24.65 -6.99 -26.26
C PHE A 290 -25.33 -7.49 -27.55
N THR A 291 -25.66 -6.57 -28.45
CA THR A 291 -26.35 -6.90 -29.71
C THR A 291 -25.41 -6.97 -30.90
N ALA A 292 -24.20 -6.43 -30.77
CA ALA A 292 -23.17 -6.52 -31.79
C ALA A 292 -22.77 -7.99 -32.00
N SER A 293 -23.20 -8.56 -33.14
CA SER A 293 -22.64 -9.79 -33.66
C SER A 293 -21.12 -9.64 -33.73
N PRO A 294 -20.33 -10.65 -33.29
CA PRO A 294 -18.89 -10.57 -33.40
C PRO A 294 -18.54 -10.23 -34.86
N PRO A 295 -17.66 -9.24 -35.10
CA PRO A 295 -17.21 -8.99 -36.46
C PRO A 295 -16.71 -10.32 -37.04
N PRO A 296 -17.05 -10.67 -38.30
CA PRO A 296 -16.61 -11.92 -38.89
C PRO A 296 -15.11 -12.04 -38.65
N ALA A 297 -14.69 -13.16 -38.05
CA ALA A 297 -13.29 -13.39 -37.73
C ALA A 297 -12.49 -13.15 -39.01
N ILE A 298 -11.73 -12.05 -39.04
CA ILE A 298 -10.76 -11.83 -40.11
C ILE A 298 -9.69 -12.88 -39.82
N GLU A 299 -9.77 -14.02 -40.52
CA GLU A 299 -8.66 -14.97 -40.56
C GLU A 299 -7.46 -14.22 -41.14
N LEU A 300 -6.65 -13.66 -40.26
CA LEU A 300 -5.31 -13.20 -40.57
C LEU A 300 -4.48 -14.46 -40.83
N SER A 301 -4.56 -14.97 -42.06
CA SER A 301 -3.63 -15.95 -42.59
C SER A 301 -2.25 -15.28 -42.69
N PHE A 302 -1.54 -15.22 -41.57
CA PHE A 302 -0.12 -14.94 -41.56
C PHE A 302 0.57 -16.11 -42.27
N LEU A 303 0.99 -15.85 -43.51
CA LEU A 303 1.94 -16.71 -44.20
C LEU A 303 3.13 -16.91 -43.26
N SER A 304 3.34 -18.15 -42.81
CA SER A 304 4.50 -18.54 -42.02
C SER A 304 5.75 -18.30 -42.87
N THR A 305 6.32 -17.11 -42.81
CA THR A 305 7.60 -16.82 -43.45
C THR A 305 8.68 -17.60 -42.70
N PRO A 306 9.54 -18.36 -43.40
CA PRO A 306 10.64 -19.09 -42.77
C PRO A 306 11.49 -18.16 -41.90
N ASN A 307 11.84 -18.58 -40.68
CA ASN A 307 12.68 -17.82 -39.76
C ASN A 307 13.99 -17.41 -40.47
N PRO A 308 14.20 -16.11 -40.79
CA PRO A 308 15.33 -15.67 -41.57
C PRO A 308 16.67 -15.82 -40.82
N CYS A 309 16.64 -16.04 -39.50
CA CYS A 309 17.82 -16.13 -38.66
C CYS A 309 18.38 -17.54 -38.51
N GLY A 310 17.69 -18.57 -39.01
CA GLY A 310 18.19 -19.95 -39.02
C GLY A 310 19.43 -20.17 -39.91
N VAL A 311 19.85 -19.15 -40.67
CA VAL A 311 21.07 -19.21 -41.50
C VAL A 311 22.35 -18.98 -40.69
N HIS A 312 22.26 -18.45 -39.46
CA HIS A 312 23.41 -18.13 -38.64
C HIS A 312 23.75 -19.26 -37.69
N THR A 313 24.93 -19.86 -37.87
CA THR A 313 25.42 -20.99 -37.05
C THR A 313 26.33 -20.56 -35.90
N SER A 314 26.60 -19.26 -35.75
CA SER A 314 27.44 -18.71 -34.69
C SER A 314 26.82 -17.48 -34.03
N CYS A 315 27.11 -17.28 -32.74
CA CYS A 315 26.65 -16.12 -31.98
C CYS A 315 27.08 -14.80 -32.65
N GLY A 316 28.32 -14.73 -33.14
CA GLY A 316 28.82 -13.56 -33.87
C GLY A 316 28.07 -13.30 -35.18
N GLY A 317 27.73 -14.33 -35.96
CA GLY A 317 26.94 -14.17 -37.18
C GLY A 317 25.51 -13.73 -36.90
N CYS A 318 24.91 -14.30 -35.86
CA CYS A 318 23.55 -13.98 -35.42
C CYS A 318 23.41 -12.54 -34.92
N ILE A 319 24.31 -12.11 -34.03
CA ILE A 319 24.24 -10.76 -33.42
C ILE A 319 24.64 -9.66 -34.41
N ASN A 320 25.54 -9.97 -35.35
CA ASN A 320 25.96 -9.02 -36.38
C ASN A 320 25.18 -9.18 -37.69
N ASP A 321 24.02 -9.84 -37.67
CA ASP A 321 23.17 -9.96 -38.85
C ASP A 321 22.85 -8.56 -39.41
N ALA A 322 23.03 -8.39 -40.71
CA ALA A 322 22.92 -7.09 -41.37
C ALA A 322 21.53 -6.46 -41.25
N THR A 323 20.50 -7.26 -40.97
CA THR A 323 19.12 -6.78 -40.78
C THR A 323 18.84 -6.34 -39.34
N ASN A 324 19.73 -6.64 -38.39
CA ASN A 324 19.52 -6.46 -36.95
C ASN A 324 18.24 -7.14 -36.41
N THR A 325 17.71 -8.16 -37.09
CA THR A 325 16.48 -8.87 -36.68
C THR A 325 16.73 -10.16 -35.91
N CYS A 326 17.99 -10.60 -35.83
CA CYS A 326 18.40 -11.85 -35.19
C CYS A 326 19.00 -11.60 -33.79
N GLY A 327 18.72 -12.51 -32.85
CA GLY A 327 19.26 -12.49 -31.48
C GLY A 327 19.61 -13.90 -30.99
N TRP A 328 20.54 -13.99 -30.03
CA TRP A 328 21.01 -15.27 -29.50
C TRP A 328 20.40 -15.58 -28.12
N CYS A 329 19.87 -16.80 -27.97
CA CYS A 329 19.43 -17.34 -26.69
C CYS A 329 20.16 -18.64 -26.34
N ASP A 330 20.51 -18.76 -25.06
CA ASP A 330 21.22 -19.92 -24.49
C ASP A 330 20.30 -21.16 -24.30
N GLY A 331 19.22 -21.29 -25.11
CA GLY A 331 18.20 -22.35 -25.00
C GLY A 331 17.16 -22.34 -26.13
N ILE A 332 16.16 -23.24 -26.05
CA ILE A 332 15.03 -23.30 -27.01
C ILE A 332 14.04 -22.19 -26.70
N VAL A 333 13.76 -21.33 -27.68
CA VAL A 333 12.74 -20.29 -27.62
C VAL A 333 11.42 -20.87 -28.09
N THR A 334 10.34 -20.64 -27.34
CA THR A 334 8.96 -20.92 -27.80
C THR A 334 8.24 -19.59 -28.01
N PHE A 335 7.73 -19.36 -29.21
CA PHE A 335 6.98 -18.16 -29.57
C PHE A 335 5.52 -18.25 -29.09
N ALA A 336 4.81 -17.11 -29.08
CA ALA A 336 3.42 -17.03 -28.63
C ALA A 336 2.44 -17.87 -29.46
N ASP A 337 2.80 -18.22 -30.71
CA ASP A 337 2.05 -19.12 -31.59
C ASP A 337 2.39 -20.61 -31.39
N GLY A 338 3.29 -20.93 -30.44
CA GLY A 338 3.73 -22.28 -30.13
C GLY A 338 4.91 -22.79 -30.99
N THR A 339 5.38 -22.02 -31.97
CA THR A 339 6.58 -22.40 -32.75
C THR A 339 7.84 -22.33 -31.90
N LYS A 340 8.86 -23.13 -32.24
CA LYS A 340 10.11 -23.21 -31.48
C LYS A 340 11.32 -22.82 -32.33
N CYS A 341 12.32 -22.21 -31.69
CA CYS A 341 13.60 -21.86 -32.29
C CYS A 341 14.76 -22.30 -31.37
N GLY A 342 15.90 -22.68 -31.96
CA GLY A 342 17.08 -23.18 -31.22
C GLY A 342 17.08 -24.69 -30.94
N GLU A 343 16.12 -25.45 -31.47
CA GLU A 343 16.11 -26.93 -31.40
C GLU A 343 17.28 -27.57 -32.15
N ASP A 344 17.89 -26.85 -33.09
CA ASP A 344 19.07 -27.27 -33.84
C ASP A 344 20.39 -27.10 -33.06
N GLY A 345 20.32 -26.57 -31.83
CA GLY A 345 21.48 -26.29 -30.97
C GLY A 345 22.27 -25.04 -31.37
N ASN A 346 21.79 -24.25 -32.34
CA ASN A 346 22.48 -23.07 -32.84
C ASN A 346 21.96 -21.76 -32.25
N GLY A 347 21.04 -21.77 -31.26
CA GLY A 347 20.69 -20.61 -30.42
C GLY A 347 20.22 -19.30 -31.09
N CYS A 348 20.23 -19.20 -32.42
CA CYS A 348 19.96 -17.98 -33.16
C CYS A 348 18.51 -17.90 -33.61
N CYS A 349 17.79 -16.92 -33.07
CA CYS A 349 16.36 -16.76 -33.30
C CYS A 349 16.02 -15.39 -33.87
N GLY A 350 15.12 -15.39 -34.86
CA GLY A 350 14.67 -14.21 -35.57
C GLY A 350 13.21 -13.93 -35.33
N GLY A 351 12.87 -12.66 -35.11
CA GLY A 351 11.49 -12.23 -35.02
C GLY A 351 11.36 -10.85 -34.42
N ALA A 352 10.93 -9.87 -35.20
CA ALA A 352 10.82 -8.48 -34.77
C ALA A 352 9.69 -8.19 -33.75
N ALA A 353 8.97 -9.19 -33.24
CA ALA A 353 8.03 -9.03 -32.14
C ALA A 353 7.57 -10.39 -31.60
N GLY A 354 7.68 -10.63 -30.29
CA GLY A 354 7.03 -11.77 -29.64
C GLY A 354 7.95 -12.77 -28.91
N PHE A 355 9.16 -12.38 -28.51
CA PHE A 355 9.98 -13.20 -27.61
C PHE A 355 9.33 -13.26 -26.23
N ALA A 356 8.62 -14.34 -25.92
CA ALA A 356 7.95 -14.47 -24.64
C ALA A 356 8.95 -14.76 -23.51
N ARG A 357 9.92 -15.69 -23.69
CA ARG A 357 10.96 -16.01 -22.71
C ARG A 357 12.19 -16.65 -23.36
N CYS A 358 13.39 -16.26 -22.97
CA CYS A 358 14.61 -17.06 -23.17
C CYS A 358 15.11 -17.53 -21.81
N ASP A 359 15.06 -18.82 -21.57
CA ASP A 359 15.59 -19.47 -20.38
C ASP A 359 16.89 -20.21 -20.79
N PRO A 360 18.09 -19.82 -20.30
CA PRO A 360 18.39 -18.97 -19.14
C PRO A 360 18.92 -17.55 -19.44
N GLY A 361 18.72 -16.99 -20.66
CA GLY A 361 18.94 -15.55 -20.89
C GLY A 361 19.10 -15.14 -22.35
N TYR A 362 18.47 -14.02 -22.72
CA TYR A 362 18.68 -13.31 -24.00
C TYR A 362 19.93 -12.42 -23.89
N ARG A 363 20.92 -12.60 -24.75
CA ARG A 363 22.19 -11.83 -24.68
C ARG A 363 22.43 -11.01 -25.95
N LYS A 364 22.90 -9.76 -25.77
CA LYS A 364 23.35 -8.87 -26.86
C LYS A 364 24.87 -8.91 -27.10
N ALA A 365 25.62 -9.72 -26.35
CA ALA A 365 27.06 -9.88 -26.49
C ALA A 365 27.44 -11.34 -26.30
N CYS A 366 28.34 -11.85 -27.16
CA CYS A 366 28.82 -13.23 -27.04
C CYS A 366 29.74 -13.36 -25.80
N PRO A 367 29.56 -14.41 -24.98
CA PRO A 367 30.41 -14.65 -23.81
C PRO A 367 31.86 -14.95 -24.22
N VAL A 368 32.81 -14.31 -23.53
CA VAL A 368 34.26 -14.52 -23.70
C VAL A 368 34.81 -15.37 -22.55
N LEU A 369 35.69 -16.32 -22.87
CA LEU A 369 36.48 -17.11 -21.93
C LEU A 369 37.89 -16.52 -21.84
N CYS A 370 38.36 -16.26 -20.63
CA CYS A 370 39.75 -15.84 -20.38
C CYS A 370 40.54 -17.04 -19.83
N ASP A 371 41.60 -17.45 -20.54
CA ASP A 371 42.48 -18.54 -20.11
C ASP A 371 43.54 -18.01 -19.13
N TRP A 372 43.45 -18.47 -17.88
CA TRP A 372 44.37 -18.11 -16.80
C TRP A 372 45.48 -19.15 -16.56
N GLN A 373 45.48 -20.30 -17.24
CA GLN A 373 46.51 -21.33 -17.02
C GLN A 373 47.88 -20.96 -17.59
N SER A 374 47.95 -19.96 -18.47
CA SER A 374 49.20 -19.40 -18.99
C SER A 374 49.85 -18.35 -18.07
N HIS A 375 49.30 -18.11 -16.87
CA HIS A 375 49.69 -17.00 -16.00
C HIS A 375 50.90 -17.29 -15.07
N LYS A 376 52.05 -17.64 -15.67
CA LYS A 376 53.38 -17.51 -15.01
C LYS A 376 54.45 -17.15 -16.04
N PRO A 377 55.35 -16.15 -15.80
CA PRO A 377 55.44 -15.18 -14.71
C PRO A 377 54.93 -13.77 -15.08
N ALA A 378 54.83 -12.91 -14.06
CA ALA A 378 54.17 -11.62 -14.02
C ALA A 378 54.49 -10.66 -15.18
N GLY A 379 53.44 -10.12 -15.81
CA GLY A 379 53.56 -8.94 -16.69
C GLY A 379 52.66 -8.88 -17.92
N LYS A 380 51.83 -9.87 -18.22
CA LYS A 380 50.85 -9.80 -19.33
C LYS A 380 49.45 -10.23 -18.91
N HIS A 381 48.46 -9.48 -19.39
CA HIS A 381 47.03 -9.72 -19.17
C HIS A 381 46.59 -11.06 -19.80
N PRO A 382 45.59 -11.75 -19.21
CA PRO A 382 45.07 -13.01 -19.75
C PRO A 382 44.51 -12.82 -21.17
N PHE A 383 44.67 -13.83 -22.03
CA PHE A 383 44.09 -13.85 -23.36
C PHE A 383 42.63 -14.27 -23.26
N CYS A 384 41.71 -13.37 -23.63
CA CYS A 384 40.29 -13.65 -23.68
C CYS A 384 39.89 -13.93 -25.14
N ARG A 385 39.17 -15.04 -25.37
CA ARG A 385 38.61 -15.40 -26.68
C ARG A 385 37.15 -15.82 -26.55
N GLU A 386 36.43 -15.86 -27.66
CA GLU A 386 35.08 -16.43 -27.70
C GLU A 386 35.11 -17.93 -27.36
N ALA A 387 34.12 -18.36 -26.59
CA ALA A 387 33.94 -19.76 -26.22
C ALA A 387 33.37 -20.57 -27.40
N THR A 388 33.85 -21.80 -27.59
CA THR A 388 33.20 -22.72 -28.55
C THR A 388 31.98 -23.40 -27.92
N THR A 389 31.04 -23.87 -28.73
CA THR A 389 29.80 -24.55 -28.29
C THR A 389 30.07 -25.78 -27.41
N LYS A 390 31.20 -26.47 -27.63
CA LYS A 390 31.64 -27.62 -26.80
C LYS A 390 32.13 -27.23 -25.41
N GLU A 391 32.72 -26.04 -25.27
CA GLU A 391 33.28 -25.55 -24.01
C GLU A 391 32.19 -25.00 -23.08
N PHE A 392 31.02 -24.65 -23.62
CA PHE A 392 29.88 -24.14 -22.86
C PHE A 392 29.25 -25.15 -21.90
N ASN A 393 29.27 -26.43 -22.29
CA ASN A 393 28.72 -27.55 -21.52
C ASN A 393 29.71 -28.14 -20.50
N ASN A 394 30.92 -27.58 -20.39
CA ASN A 394 31.92 -28.04 -19.43
C ASN A 394 31.73 -27.34 -18.07
N THR A 395 31.27 -28.09 -17.08
CA THR A 395 31.02 -27.60 -15.71
C THR A 395 32.29 -27.25 -14.93
N GLY A 396 33.48 -27.59 -15.45
CA GLY A 396 34.77 -27.32 -14.83
C GLY A 396 35.35 -25.92 -15.07
N ILE A 397 34.63 -25.03 -15.78
CA ILE A 397 35.11 -23.70 -16.18
C ILE A 397 34.26 -22.61 -15.51
N GLN A 398 34.90 -21.73 -14.72
CA GLN A 398 34.24 -20.57 -14.11
C GLN A 398 33.97 -19.47 -15.17
N LYS A 399 32.73 -18.98 -15.19
CA LYS A 399 32.22 -17.99 -16.17
C LYS A 399 32.04 -16.64 -15.47
N TYR A 400 32.48 -15.54 -16.08
CA TYR A 400 32.33 -14.17 -15.56
C TYR A 400 31.71 -13.26 -16.60
N SER A 401 30.79 -12.38 -16.20
CA SER A 401 30.00 -11.53 -17.09
C SER A 401 30.53 -10.10 -17.25
N ASP A 402 31.47 -9.67 -16.41
CA ASP A 402 31.83 -8.24 -16.32
C ASP A 402 33.34 -8.06 -16.10
N CYS A 403 34.05 -7.67 -17.16
CA CYS A 403 35.45 -7.23 -17.06
C CYS A 403 35.54 -5.79 -17.57
N LYS A 404 35.41 -4.80 -16.66
CA LYS A 404 35.73 -3.39 -16.94
C LYS A 404 36.41 -2.73 -15.73
N ALA A 405 37.61 -2.18 -16.00
CA ALA A 405 38.36 -1.15 -15.27
C ALA A 405 38.99 -1.47 -13.88
N LEU A 406 40.31 -1.65 -13.87
CA LEU A 406 41.19 -1.42 -12.72
C LEU A 406 42.27 -0.39 -13.12
N ASN A 407 42.11 0.85 -12.69
CA ASN A 407 43.17 1.86 -12.59
C ASN A 407 42.68 3.06 -11.77
N ALA A 408 43.02 3.13 -10.49
CA ALA A 408 43.21 4.37 -9.74
C ALA A 408 43.86 4.08 -8.38
N SER A 409 45.10 4.55 -8.23
CA SER A 409 45.86 4.60 -6.98
C SER A 409 45.43 5.82 -6.15
N TYR A 410 45.22 5.68 -4.85
CA TYR A 410 45.14 6.80 -3.90
C TYR A 410 46.36 6.79 -2.97
N SER A 411 47.07 7.92 -2.91
CA SER A 411 48.17 8.18 -1.97
C SER A 411 47.63 8.87 -0.71
N CYS A 412 47.99 8.38 0.47
CA CYS A 412 47.76 9.05 1.75
C CYS A 412 48.85 10.11 1.99
N GLN A 413 48.45 11.35 2.32
CA GLN A 413 49.32 12.36 2.94
C GLN A 413 49.07 12.42 4.47
N THR A 414 50.12 12.76 5.21
CA THR A 414 50.24 12.80 6.68
C THR A 414 49.63 14.06 7.32
N PRO A 415 49.26 14.07 8.63
CA PRO A 415 48.65 15.24 9.30
C PRO A 415 49.64 16.15 10.07
N ASP A 416 49.33 17.46 10.10
CA ASP A 416 49.98 18.52 10.88
C ASP A 416 49.19 18.88 12.18
N PHE A 417 49.89 19.52 13.14
CA PHE A 417 49.57 19.70 14.57
C PHE A 417 48.73 20.96 14.92
N GLY A 418 47.98 20.96 16.05
CA GLY A 418 47.20 22.11 16.56
C GLY A 418 47.35 22.42 18.07
N GLN A 419 47.01 23.64 18.50
CA GLN A 419 47.07 24.17 19.89
C GLN A 419 45.67 24.51 20.45
N TYR A 420 45.47 24.45 21.78
CA TYR A 420 44.26 24.98 22.46
C TYR A 420 44.60 25.78 23.73
N CYS A 421 43.64 26.55 24.25
CA CYS A 421 43.82 27.43 25.40
C CYS A 421 43.34 26.77 26.70
N ASP A 422 44.24 26.62 27.68
CA ASP A 422 43.92 26.05 29.00
C ASP A 422 43.68 27.17 30.03
N LYS A 423 42.53 27.12 30.71
CA LYS A 423 42.11 28.08 31.75
C LYS A 423 42.36 27.58 33.17
N SER A 424 43.00 26.43 33.37
CA SER A 424 43.20 25.82 34.69
C SER A 424 44.48 26.23 35.42
N ALA A 425 45.34 27.07 34.82
CA ALA A 425 46.53 27.61 35.49
C ALA A 425 46.15 28.69 36.52
N ALA A 426 46.65 28.56 37.75
CA ALA A 426 46.41 29.48 38.86
C ALA A 426 46.82 30.93 38.48
N GLY A 427 45.82 31.80 38.29
CA GLY A 427 46.03 33.23 37.96
C GLY A 427 45.02 33.86 37.00
N GLY A 428 44.10 33.09 36.39
CA GLY A 428 42.97 33.67 35.62
C GLY A 428 43.33 34.29 34.26
N LYS A 429 44.54 34.08 33.76
CA LYS A 429 44.93 34.41 32.37
C LYS A 429 45.26 33.11 31.65
N GLY A 430 44.48 32.73 30.63
CA GLY A 430 44.68 31.49 29.89
C GLY A 430 46.02 31.46 29.15
N GLN A 431 46.65 30.28 29.09
CA GLN A 431 47.87 30.04 28.30
C GLN A 431 47.57 29.02 27.18
N CYS A 432 48.15 29.23 26.00
CA CYS A 432 48.04 28.31 24.86
C CYS A 432 48.99 27.11 25.05
N MET A 433 48.45 25.90 24.91
CA MET A 433 49.15 24.62 25.02
C MET A 433 49.07 23.85 23.71
N THR A 434 50.14 23.14 23.33
CA THR A 434 50.21 22.34 22.09
C THR A 434 49.76 20.89 22.34
N VAL A 435 48.87 20.34 21.50
CA VAL A 435 48.38 18.94 21.61
C VAL A 435 49.05 18.07 20.56
N LYS A 436 49.25 16.78 20.87
CA LYS A 436 50.02 15.86 20.01
C LYS A 436 49.18 15.04 19.02
N THR A 437 47.85 14.91 19.18
CA THR A 437 47.00 14.14 18.23
C THR A 437 45.56 14.66 18.10
N GLN A 438 44.90 14.40 16.95
CA GLN A 438 43.51 14.80 16.66
C GLN A 438 42.47 14.11 17.58
N ALA A 439 42.73 12.87 17.98
CA ALA A 439 41.87 12.11 18.89
C ALA A 439 41.81 12.71 20.31
N ASP A 440 42.82 13.49 20.71
CA ASP A 440 42.80 14.23 21.98
C ASP A 440 42.00 15.54 21.88
N CYS A 441 41.96 16.16 20.69
CA CYS A 441 41.22 17.40 20.42
C CYS A 441 39.70 17.15 20.37
N GLU A 442 39.26 16.02 19.81
CA GLU A 442 37.84 15.63 19.77
C GLU A 442 37.24 15.36 21.16
N LYS A 443 38.06 15.14 22.18
CA LYS A 443 37.62 14.97 23.58
C LYS A 443 37.47 16.29 24.34
N ASN A 444 37.89 17.43 23.78
CA ASN A 444 37.83 18.73 24.45
C ASN A 444 36.93 19.71 23.67
N PRO A 445 35.76 20.11 24.21
CA PRO A 445 34.76 20.90 23.50
C PRO A 445 35.21 22.32 23.10
N LEU A 446 36.42 22.74 23.46
CA LEU A 446 36.97 24.07 23.18
C LEU A 446 38.11 24.07 22.13
N CYS A 447 38.36 22.94 21.48
CA CYS A 447 39.41 22.80 20.46
C CYS A 447 38.83 23.04 19.04
N ASN A 448 39.29 24.07 18.31
CA ASN A 448 38.87 24.37 16.94
C ASN A 448 40.04 24.12 15.97
N VAL A 449 39.95 23.03 15.21
CA VAL A 449 41.00 22.57 14.28
C VAL A 449 41.12 23.41 13.00
N THR A 450 40.20 24.36 12.77
CA THR A 450 40.10 25.08 11.49
C THR A 450 40.74 26.47 11.50
N ASN A 451 41.10 27.05 12.66
CA ASN A 451 41.74 28.38 12.73
C ASN A 451 42.66 28.54 13.96
N PRO A 452 44.00 28.44 13.82
CA PRO A 452 44.92 28.23 14.95
C PRO A 452 45.45 29.53 15.59
N VAL A 453 44.63 30.59 15.74
CA VAL A 453 45.04 31.82 16.45
C VAL A 453 44.04 32.18 17.54
N CYS A 454 44.49 32.20 18.80
CA CYS A 454 43.69 32.68 19.92
C CYS A 454 43.48 34.21 19.83
N PRO A 455 42.23 34.72 19.87
CA PRO A 455 41.97 36.15 19.99
C PRO A 455 42.43 36.69 21.35
N SER A 456 43.01 37.88 21.38
CA SER A 456 43.68 38.46 22.55
C SER A 456 42.75 39.00 23.65
N ASP A 457 41.43 39.09 23.41
CA ASP A 457 40.54 39.93 24.23
C ASP A 457 39.29 39.15 24.67
N CYS A 458 39.37 38.45 25.81
CA CYS A 458 38.20 37.89 26.51
C CYS A 458 37.60 38.94 27.48
N ASN A 459 36.71 39.81 26.98
CA ASN A 459 35.91 40.70 27.82
C ASN A 459 34.52 40.92 27.16
N GLU A 460 33.42 40.60 27.85
CA GLU A 460 32.10 40.34 27.20
C GLU A 460 31.03 41.45 27.26
N ASP A 461 31.26 42.63 27.84
CA ASP A 461 30.14 43.51 28.20
C ASP A 461 29.65 44.56 27.16
N THR A 462 29.97 44.45 25.86
CA THR A 462 29.47 45.43 24.85
C THR A 462 29.03 44.87 23.49
N LYS A 463 28.76 43.58 23.33
CA LYS A 463 28.35 43.04 22.01
C LYS A 463 26.87 43.31 21.69
N ASN A 464 26.65 44.05 20.61
CA ASN A 464 25.36 44.16 19.91
C ASN A 464 24.86 42.77 19.49
N ILE A 465 23.57 42.49 19.69
CA ILE A 465 22.95 41.19 19.43
C ILE A 465 22.34 41.19 18.04
N VAL A 466 22.65 40.17 17.24
CA VAL A 466 21.98 39.86 15.96
C VAL A 466 21.36 38.47 16.11
N TYR A 467 20.07 38.34 15.84
CA TYR A 467 19.28 37.12 16.05
C TYR A 467 18.44 36.75 14.82
N CYS A 468 18.01 35.49 14.77
CA CYS A 468 17.19 34.94 13.69
C CYS A 468 15.70 35.14 13.95
N ASP A 469 15.01 35.93 13.11
CA ASP A 469 13.56 35.96 13.06
C ASP A 469 13.06 34.85 12.10
N PRO A 470 12.19 33.92 12.55
CA PRO A 470 11.68 32.83 11.70
C PRO A 470 10.95 33.29 10.43
N ASN A 471 10.43 34.52 10.42
CA ASN A 471 9.62 35.08 9.34
C ASN A 471 10.40 36.09 8.49
N ALA A 472 11.43 36.74 9.05
CA ALA A 472 12.12 37.88 8.43
C ALA A 472 13.64 37.69 8.22
N GLY A 473 14.24 36.58 8.66
CA GLY A 473 15.69 36.36 8.60
C GLY A 473 16.47 37.07 9.72
N CYS A 474 17.76 37.35 9.53
CA CYS A 474 18.58 37.99 10.57
C CYS A 474 18.11 39.43 10.87
N LYS A 475 17.84 39.72 12.14
CA LYS A 475 17.57 41.07 12.68
C LYS A 475 18.68 41.51 13.65
N GLY A 476 19.04 42.79 13.59
CA GLY A 476 20.07 43.41 14.43
C GLY A 476 20.99 44.35 13.63
N PRO A 477 21.93 45.06 14.29
CA PRO A 477 22.24 44.99 15.72
C PRO A 477 21.17 45.63 16.62
N VAL A 478 20.80 44.95 17.72
CA VAL A 478 19.96 45.50 18.80
C VAL A 478 20.63 45.34 20.16
N SER A 479 20.30 46.22 21.11
CA SER A 479 20.76 46.12 22.50
C SER A 479 20.10 44.93 23.22
N LYS A 480 20.71 44.49 24.34
CA LYS A 480 20.15 43.40 25.17
C LYS A 480 18.74 43.70 25.69
N SER A 481 18.44 44.96 25.96
CA SER A 481 17.11 45.44 26.35
C SER A 481 16.09 45.41 25.21
N GLU A 482 16.50 45.72 23.99
CA GLU A 482 15.63 45.63 22.81
C GLU A 482 15.37 44.17 22.41
N CYS A 483 16.39 43.31 22.52
CA CYS A 483 16.25 41.87 22.34
C CYS A 483 15.22 41.27 23.32
N ALA A 484 15.22 41.68 24.58
CA ALA A 484 14.26 41.18 25.57
C ALA A 484 12.78 41.51 25.25
N LEU A 485 12.51 42.47 24.35
CA LEU A 485 11.16 42.84 23.92
C LEU A 485 10.68 42.03 22.70
N ASP A 486 11.59 41.39 21.96
CA ASP A 486 11.23 40.51 20.85
C ASP A 486 11.18 39.05 21.33
N PRO A 487 10.00 38.39 21.32
CA PRO A 487 9.87 37.02 21.82
C PRO A 487 10.67 35.98 21.03
N HIS A 488 11.23 36.34 19.87
CA HIS A 488 12.10 35.48 19.06
C HIS A 488 13.60 35.78 19.24
N CYS A 489 13.98 36.79 20.02
CA CYS A 489 15.38 37.11 20.31
C CYS A 489 15.88 36.42 21.58
N ASP A 490 16.85 35.52 21.44
CA ASP A 490 17.56 34.89 22.57
C ASP A 490 18.94 35.55 22.77
N PRO A 491 19.13 36.36 23.82
CA PRO A 491 20.38 37.07 24.05
C PRO A 491 21.55 36.14 24.40
N LEU A 492 21.31 34.85 24.69
CA LEU A 492 22.34 33.84 24.96
C LEU A 492 22.83 33.14 23.69
N LYS A 493 22.10 33.26 22.57
CA LYS A 493 22.49 32.76 21.24
C LYS A 493 22.90 33.91 20.33
N SER A 494 23.97 34.61 20.68
CA SER A 494 24.54 35.63 19.80
C SER A 494 25.31 34.96 18.65
N GLY A 495 24.77 35.09 17.43
CA GLY A 495 25.33 34.45 16.24
C GLY A 495 24.27 34.11 15.20
N CYS A 496 23.54 35.12 14.70
CA CYS A 496 22.85 34.94 13.43
C CYS A 496 23.92 34.87 12.34
N ASP A 497 24.35 33.66 11.97
CA ASP A 497 25.15 33.48 10.76
C ASP A 497 24.23 33.79 9.57
N PRO A 498 24.47 34.87 8.80
CA PRO A 498 23.61 35.25 7.68
C PRO A 498 23.61 34.18 6.57
N THR A 499 24.52 33.21 6.61
CA THR A 499 24.51 32.05 5.70
C THR A 499 23.58 30.93 6.15
N VAL A 500 23.24 30.87 7.45
CA VAL A 500 22.39 29.85 8.06
C VAL A 500 20.93 30.33 8.19
N CYS A 501 20.73 31.64 8.36
CA CYS A 501 19.41 32.22 8.58
C CYS A 501 18.77 32.75 7.28
N LYS A 502 18.43 31.84 6.38
CA LYS A 502 17.61 32.17 5.19
C LYS A 502 16.14 32.15 5.59
N ALA A 503 15.37 33.12 5.10
CA ALA A 503 13.93 33.07 5.21
C ALA A 503 13.44 31.72 4.66
N PRO A 504 12.44 31.07 5.27
CA PRO A 504 11.98 29.78 4.79
C PRO A 504 11.58 29.90 3.32
N THR A 505 12.21 29.08 2.51
CA THR A 505 11.82 28.92 1.11
C THR A 505 10.50 28.15 1.08
N PHE A 506 9.53 28.67 0.34
CA PHE A 506 8.29 27.97 0.07
C PHE A 506 7.94 28.09 -1.39
N TYR A 507 7.10 27.18 -1.87
CA TYR A 507 6.72 27.10 -3.26
C TYR A 507 5.22 27.28 -3.36
N THR A 508 4.77 28.08 -4.32
CA THR A 508 3.35 28.14 -4.70
C THR A 508 3.19 27.56 -6.09
N CYS A 509 2.04 26.94 -6.33
CA CYS A 509 1.70 26.44 -7.65
C CYS A 509 0.97 27.52 -8.45
N ASP A 510 1.51 27.91 -9.60
CA ASP A 510 0.73 28.55 -10.65
C ASP A 510 0.01 27.45 -11.43
N ALA A 511 -1.23 27.15 -11.02
CA ALA A 511 -2.04 26.08 -11.60
C ALA A 511 -2.29 26.27 -13.11
N ALA A 512 -2.31 27.52 -13.60
CA ALA A 512 -2.51 27.79 -15.02
C ALA A 512 -1.27 27.44 -15.87
N LYS A 513 -0.09 27.39 -15.26
CA LYS A 513 1.17 27.06 -15.93
C LYS A 513 1.72 25.69 -15.54
N ALA A 514 1.09 25.01 -14.57
CA ALA A 514 1.64 23.83 -13.88
C ALA A 514 3.11 24.07 -13.43
N GLN A 515 3.40 25.29 -12.98
CA GLN A 515 4.76 25.71 -12.61
C GLN A 515 4.82 26.10 -11.13
N CYS A 516 5.81 25.54 -10.45
CA CYS A 516 6.14 25.93 -9.09
C CYS A 516 7.01 27.17 -9.09
N THR A 517 6.52 28.21 -8.43
CA THR A 517 7.29 29.43 -8.19
C THR A 517 7.90 29.35 -6.80
N GLU A 518 9.21 29.50 -6.73
CA GLU A 518 9.92 29.61 -5.46
C GLU A 518 9.74 31.02 -4.88
N HIS A 519 9.45 31.08 -3.59
CA HIS A 519 9.34 32.30 -2.81
C HIS A 519 10.24 32.24 -1.58
N GLN A 520 10.75 33.40 -1.18
CA GLN A 520 11.53 33.59 0.04
C GLN A 520 10.76 34.54 0.95
N GLY A 521 10.56 34.19 2.22
CA GLY A 521 9.92 35.08 3.20
C GLY A 521 8.80 34.44 4.02
N ALA A 522 7.97 35.30 4.61
CA ALA A 522 6.79 34.87 5.35
C ALA A 522 5.82 34.10 4.44
N ARG A 523 5.30 32.98 4.96
CA ARG A 523 4.30 32.16 4.27
C ARG A 523 3.04 33.00 3.99
N PRO A 524 2.36 32.79 2.86
CA PRO A 524 1.14 33.52 2.54
C PRO A 524 0.07 33.22 3.61
N GLY A 525 -0.78 34.21 3.88
CA GLY A 525 -1.87 34.09 4.86
C GLY A 525 -2.92 33.05 4.46
N ASN A 526 -3.91 32.82 5.34
CA ASN A 526 -4.98 31.84 5.14
C ASN A 526 -5.63 31.99 3.74
N GLY A 527 -5.58 30.92 2.94
CA GLY A 527 -6.24 30.82 1.63
C GLY A 527 -5.31 30.43 0.47
N THR A 528 -4.00 30.62 0.59
CA THR A 528 -3.03 30.23 -0.45
C THR A 528 -2.34 28.92 -0.09
N ILE A 529 -2.45 27.90 -0.94
CA ILE A 529 -1.74 26.63 -0.78
C ILE A 529 -0.25 26.84 -1.10
N TYR A 530 0.62 26.43 -0.19
CA TYR A 530 2.08 26.49 -0.35
C TYR A 530 2.72 25.16 0.09
N PHE A 531 3.92 24.91 -0.41
CA PHE A 531 4.69 23.70 -0.15
C PHE A 531 6.09 24.05 0.36
N ASN A 532 6.68 23.17 1.17
CA ASN A 532 8.01 23.39 1.73
C ASN A 532 9.14 22.95 0.79
N THR A 533 8.82 22.17 -0.25
CA THR A 533 9.80 21.67 -1.22
C THR A 533 9.31 21.86 -2.65
N THR A 534 10.25 22.02 -3.59
CA THR A 534 9.93 22.09 -5.02
C THR A 534 9.25 20.82 -5.49
N ASP A 535 9.59 19.66 -4.95
CA ASP A 535 9.04 18.37 -5.39
C ASP A 535 7.61 18.17 -4.91
N ASP A 536 7.28 18.56 -3.68
CA ASP A 536 5.90 18.53 -3.17
C ASP A 536 5.04 19.54 -3.93
N CYS A 537 5.58 20.73 -4.19
CA CYS A 537 4.91 21.68 -5.05
C CYS A 537 4.71 21.10 -6.44
N LYS A 538 5.76 20.54 -7.07
CA LYS A 538 5.64 19.98 -8.41
C LYS A 538 4.57 18.93 -8.44
N LYS A 539 4.60 17.94 -7.53
CA LYS A 539 3.55 16.91 -7.41
C LYS A 539 2.15 17.48 -7.27
N ALA A 540 1.97 18.51 -6.44
CA ALA A 540 0.66 19.14 -6.27
C ALA A 540 0.26 20.08 -7.42
N CYS A 541 1.24 20.67 -8.11
CA CYS A 541 1.07 21.58 -9.22
C CYS A 541 0.91 20.86 -10.56
N VAL A 542 1.42 19.64 -10.65
CA VAL A 542 1.07 18.59 -11.59
C VAL A 542 0.16 17.56 -10.93
N SER A 543 -0.80 17.96 -10.08
CA SER A 543 -1.86 17.03 -9.64
C SER A 543 -2.74 16.51 -10.79
N HIS A 544 -2.40 16.89 -12.03
CA HIS A 544 -2.80 16.28 -13.28
C HIS A 544 -1.70 15.39 -13.87
N ASP A 545 -0.99 14.63 -13.05
CA ASP A 545 -0.01 13.66 -13.57
C ASP A 545 -0.75 12.51 -14.26
N VAL A 546 -0.99 12.74 -15.54
CA VAL A 546 -1.61 11.77 -16.46
C VAL A 546 -0.57 10.83 -17.07
N SER A 547 0.71 10.94 -16.68
CA SER A 547 1.76 10.11 -17.25
C SER A 547 1.52 8.63 -16.95
N GLY A 548 2.00 7.76 -17.82
CA GLY A 548 1.86 6.31 -17.68
C GLY A 548 1.08 5.67 -18.81
N VAL A 549 0.79 4.38 -18.63
CA VAL A 549 0.03 3.56 -19.57
C VAL A 549 -1.39 3.43 -19.06
N TRP A 550 -2.35 3.75 -19.92
CA TRP A 550 -3.77 3.69 -19.62
C TRP A 550 -4.46 2.81 -20.65
N ARG A 551 -5.53 2.16 -20.24
CA ARG A 551 -6.44 1.46 -21.12
C ARG A 551 -7.81 2.09 -21.06
N GLY A 552 -8.38 2.36 -22.23
CA GLY A 552 -9.60 3.11 -22.40
C GLY A 552 -10.73 2.32 -22.99
N LEU A 553 -11.93 2.60 -22.50
CA LEU A 553 -13.19 2.27 -23.15
C LEU A 553 -13.77 3.53 -23.77
N ARG A 554 -14.12 3.48 -25.05
CA ARG A 554 -14.89 4.54 -25.71
C ARG A 554 -16.36 4.44 -25.28
N VAL A 555 -16.98 5.55 -24.85
CA VAL A 555 -18.32 5.56 -24.21
C VAL A 555 -19.37 6.47 -24.88
N ASP A 556 -19.04 7.19 -25.95
CA ASP A 556 -19.96 8.12 -26.65
C ASP A 556 -21.13 7.46 -27.39
N SER A 557 -22.14 8.26 -27.76
CA SER A 557 -23.38 7.83 -28.42
C SER A 557 -23.19 7.19 -29.81
N GLY A 558 -22.07 7.46 -30.48
CA GLY A 558 -21.67 6.86 -31.77
C GLY A 558 -20.92 5.53 -31.62
N PHE A 559 -21.08 4.90 -30.44
CA PHE A 559 -20.29 3.80 -29.94
C PHE A 559 -19.94 2.69 -30.95
N VAL A 560 -18.67 2.29 -30.91
CA VAL A 560 -18.16 1.08 -31.55
C VAL A 560 -17.36 0.32 -30.50
N ASN A 561 -17.70 -0.96 -30.27
CA ASN A 561 -16.90 -1.90 -29.45
C ASN A 561 -15.43 -1.77 -29.80
N ASP A 562 -14.59 -1.28 -28.89
CA ASP A 562 -13.16 -1.06 -29.10
C ASP A 562 -12.46 -0.75 -27.77
N GLU A 563 -11.30 -1.37 -27.58
CA GLU A 563 -10.38 -1.10 -26.48
C GLU A 563 -9.26 -0.19 -27.01
N TRP A 564 -8.89 0.83 -26.22
CA TRP A 564 -7.84 1.77 -26.60
C TRP A 564 -6.69 1.72 -25.61
N ASP A 565 -5.46 1.72 -26.12
CA ASP A 565 -4.28 1.91 -25.27
C ASP A 565 -3.82 3.36 -25.38
N PHE A 566 -3.50 3.99 -24.26
CA PHE A 566 -2.88 5.31 -24.19
C PHE A 566 -1.55 5.22 -23.45
N LYS A 567 -0.58 6.02 -23.88
CA LYS A 567 0.66 6.28 -23.15
C LYS A 567 0.94 7.76 -23.17
N PHE A 568 0.88 8.37 -22.00
CA PHE A 568 1.29 9.76 -21.78
C PHE A 568 2.70 9.74 -21.18
N SER A 569 3.58 10.60 -21.67
CA SER A 569 4.85 10.88 -20.98
C SER A 569 4.59 11.72 -19.73
N GLU A 570 5.65 12.06 -18.99
CA GLU A 570 5.56 13.09 -17.96
C GLU A 570 5.06 14.42 -18.55
N ALA A 571 4.19 15.11 -17.80
CA ALA A 571 3.68 16.41 -18.20
C ALA A 571 4.81 17.46 -18.15
N GLY A 572 4.91 18.30 -19.17
CA GLY A 572 5.97 19.31 -19.27
C GLY A 572 6.25 19.74 -20.72
N ALA A 573 7.33 20.51 -20.90
CA ALA A 573 7.78 20.89 -22.24
C ALA A 573 8.20 19.62 -23.01
N GLY A 574 7.53 19.38 -24.15
CA GLY A 574 7.77 18.17 -24.95
C GLY A 574 7.00 16.94 -24.49
N ALA A 575 5.97 17.10 -23.65
CA ALA A 575 5.10 15.99 -23.27
C ALA A 575 4.43 15.38 -24.52
N THR A 576 4.44 14.05 -24.60
CA THR A 576 3.94 13.28 -25.73
C THR A 576 2.84 12.32 -25.31
N VAL A 577 1.88 12.10 -26.20
CA VAL A 577 0.84 11.08 -26.07
C VAL A 577 0.89 10.15 -27.28
N ILE A 578 0.71 8.86 -27.01
CA ILE A 578 0.48 7.83 -28.02
C ILE A 578 -0.82 7.15 -27.65
N TYR A 579 -1.75 7.02 -28.61
CA TYR A 579 -2.94 6.22 -28.37
C TYR A 579 -3.31 5.38 -29.58
N LYS A 580 -3.83 4.18 -29.32
CA LYS A 580 -4.05 3.16 -30.35
C LYS A 580 -5.36 2.41 -30.11
N SER A 581 -6.16 2.30 -31.15
CA SER A 581 -7.33 1.40 -31.22
C SER A 581 -6.86 -0.05 -31.36
N LYS A 582 -7.35 -0.95 -30.50
CA LYS A 582 -7.08 -2.39 -30.60
C LYS A 582 -7.82 -3.02 -31.75
N LYS A 583 -9.06 -2.59 -32.01
CA LYS A 583 -9.90 -3.16 -33.07
C LYS A 583 -9.46 -2.75 -34.47
N THR A 584 -9.22 -1.45 -34.67
CA THR A 584 -8.88 -0.92 -36.00
C THR A 584 -7.37 -0.89 -36.25
N GLY A 585 -6.56 -0.94 -35.19
CA GLY A 585 -5.11 -0.78 -35.26
C GLY A 585 -4.66 0.67 -35.50
N LEU A 586 -5.59 1.62 -35.65
CA LEU A 586 -5.28 3.04 -35.83
C LEU A 586 -4.45 3.55 -34.65
N LYS A 587 -3.37 4.25 -34.96
CA LYS A 587 -2.40 4.77 -34.00
C LYS A 587 -2.21 6.27 -34.23
N TYR A 588 -2.26 7.00 -33.14
CA TYR A 588 -2.05 8.44 -33.09
C TYR A 588 -0.87 8.73 -32.16
N THR A 589 -0.04 9.69 -32.57
CA THR A 589 1.11 10.16 -31.79
C THR A 589 1.12 11.68 -31.86
N GLY A 590 1.38 12.36 -30.74
CA GLY A 590 1.41 13.81 -30.71
C GLY A 590 2.06 14.37 -29.45
N GLY A 591 2.23 15.69 -29.43
CA GLY A 591 2.48 16.42 -28.20
C GLY A 591 1.16 16.70 -27.47
N TYR A 592 1.19 16.84 -26.15
CA TYR A 592 0.00 17.28 -25.40
C TYR A 592 0.33 18.36 -24.37
N SER A 593 -0.68 19.15 -24.02
CA SER A 593 -0.62 20.10 -22.91
C SER A 593 -1.97 20.14 -22.19
N ILE A 594 -1.93 20.21 -20.86
CA ILE A 594 -3.11 20.41 -20.01
C ILE A 594 -3.18 21.92 -19.71
N GLY A 595 -4.30 22.52 -20.07
CA GLY A 595 -4.59 23.94 -19.91
C GLY A 595 -5.33 24.27 -18.62
N ALA A 596 -6.07 25.37 -18.65
CA ALA A 596 -6.82 25.85 -17.50
C ALA A 596 -8.00 24.92 -17.13
N ALA A 597 -8.41 24.99 -15.87
CA ALA A 597 -9.64 24.37 -15.40
C ALA A 597 -10.86 24.94 -16.14
N LEU A 598 -11.79 24.07 -16.52
CA LEU A 598 -13.05 24.41 -17.16
C LEU A 598 -14.12 24.61 -16.08
N SER A 599 -14.57 25.86 -15.92
CA SER A 599 -15.60 26.21 -14.92
C SER A 599 -17.00 25.67 -15.25
N THR A 600 -17.19 25.17 -16.47
CA THR A 600 -18.46 24.62 -16.95
C THR A 600 -18.68 23.18 -16.54
N GLU A 601 -17.62 22.45 -16.17
CA GLU A 601 -17.72 21.06 -15.77
C GLU A 601 -17.91 20.94 -14.26
N PRO A 602 -19.08 20.48 -13.78
CA PRO A 602 -19.31 20.31 -12.34
C PRO A 602 -18.37 19.26 -11.74
N TRP A 603 -17.78 18.41 -12.59
CA TRP A 603 -16.87 17.34 -12.18
C TRP A 603 -15.39 17.73 -12.12
N GLY A 604 -15.07 19.00 -12.38
CA GLY A 604 -13.70 19.46 -12.48
C GLY A 604 -13.01 18.85 -13.71
N ALA A 605 -12.94 19.62 -14.78
CA ALA A 605 -12.18 19.23 -15.96
C ALA A 605 -11.14 20.29 -16.30
N PHE A 606 -10.15 19.91 -17.08
CA PHE A 606 -9.11 20.77 -17.62
C PHE A 606 -9.17 20.74 -19.13
N GLU A 607 -8.83 21.84 -19.77
CA GLU A 607 -8.61 21.84 -21.21
C GLU A 607 -7.46 20.89 -21.55
N LEU A 608 -7.65 20.03 -22.55
CA LEU A 608 -6.59 19.19 -23.09
C LEU A 608 -6.35 19.57 -24.55
N LEU A 609 -5.11 19.88 -24.89
CA LEU A 609 -4.69 20.09 -26.27
C LEU A 609 -3.76 18.95 -26.68
N ILE A 610 -4.11 18.23 -27.75
CA ILE A 610 -3.24 17.24 -28.37
C ILE A 610 -2.89 17.73 -29.78
N THR A 611 -1.61 17.95 -30.05
CA THR A 611 -1.09 18.25 -31.39
C THR A 611 -0.51 16.98 -31.98
N LEU A 612 -1.23 16.35 -32.89
CA LEU A 612 -0.81 15.12 -33.55
C LEU A 612 0.40 15.37 -34.46
N ALA A 613 1.16 14.31 -34.73
CA ALA A 613 2.30 14.34 -35.65
C ALA A 613 1.89 14.68 -37.11
N SER A 614 0.61 14.53 -37.45
CA SER A 614 0.03 15.02 -38.71
C SER A 614 -0.08 16.55 -38.78
N GLY A 615 0.04 17.25 -37.65
CA GLY A 615 -0.24 18.67 -37.50
C GLY A 615 -1.67 18.98 -37.06
N ASP A 616 -2.53 17.96 -36.95
CA ASP A 616 -3.89 18.11 -36.43
C ASP A 616 -3.88 18.50 -34.95
N ILE A 617 -4.83 19.36 -34.56
CA ILE A 617 -4.96 19.85 -33.19
C ILE A 617 -6.33 19.41 -32.65
N LEU A 618 -6.30 18.49 -31.69
CA LEU A 618 -7.48 18.02 -30.97
C LEU A 618 -7.62 18.80 -29.68
N LYS A 619 -8.68 19.62 -29.58
CA LYS A 619 -9.00 20.39 -28.39
C LYS A 619 -10.12 19.71 -27.62
N GLY A 620 -9.80 19.18 -26.46
CA GLY A 620 -10.70 18.38 -25.64
C GLY A 620 -10.69 18.78 -24.18
N LEU A 621 -11.15 17.85 -23.34
CA LEU A 621 -11.14 18.00 -21.89
C LEU A 621 -10.66 16.72 -21.21
N ILE A 622 -10.10 16.88 -20.02
CA ILE A 622 -9.54 15.80 -19.21
C ILE A 622 -9.91 15.97 -17.74
N SER A 623 -10.25 14.88 -17.06
CA SER A 623 -10.42 14.84 -15.61
C SER A 623 -9.72 13.62 -15.04
N VAL A 624 -8.99 13.84 -13.95
CA VAL A 624 -8.30 12.81 -13.15
C VAL A 624 -8.69 12.84 -11.67
N ASN A 625 -9.63 13.72 -11.32
CA ASN A 625 -10.11 13.90 -9.95
C ASN A 625 -11.62 13.73 -9.90
N ASN A 626 -12.12 13.18 -8.80
CA ASN A 626 -13.55 13.16 -8.52
C ASN A 626 -13.99 14.51 -7.94
N ASN A 627 -15.29 14.78 -7.96
CA ASN A 627 -15.93 16.02 -7.50
C ASN A 627 -15.59 16.40 -6.06
N ASP A 628 -15.21 15.41 -5.26
CA ASP A 628 -15.00 15.50 -3.82
C ASP A 628 -13.62 16.08 -3.47
N GLY A 629 -12.78 16.35 -4.48
CA GLY A 629 -11.36 16.61 -4.28
C GLY A 629 -10.56 15.35 -3.90
N ASN A 630 -11.22 14.18 -3.88
CA ASN A 630 -10.53 12.90 -3.83
C ASN A 630 -10.02 12.55 -5.23
N PRO A 631 -8.78 12.06 -5.34
CA PRO A 631 -8.26 11.60 -6.62
C PRO A 631 -9.21 10.53 -7.19
N SER A 632 -9.34 10.44 -8.52
CA SER A 632 -10.11 9.39 -9.20
C SER A 632 -9.41 8.04 -9.08
N GLU A 633 -9.03 7.67 -7.86
CA GLU A 633 -8.34 6.46 -7.52
C GLU A 633 -9.36 5.53 -6.91
N GLY A 634 -9.67 4.46 -7.64
CA GLY A 634 -10.05 3.23 -6.98
C GLY A 634 -8.86 2.74 -6.14
N PRO A 635 -9.07 1.75 -5.27
CA PRO A 635 -8.02 1.27 -4.38
C PRO A 635 -6.82 0.63 -5.11
N TYR A 636 -6.93 0.34 -6.42
CA TYR A 636 -5.87 -0.29 -7.23
C TYR A 636 -5.66 0.32 -8.60
N THR A 637 -6.70 0.93 -9.13
CA THR A 637 -6.68 1.60 -10.42
C THR A 637 -6.99 3.07 -10.22
N ARG A 638 -6.40 3.90 -11.06
CA ARG A 638 -6.82 5.28 -11.22
C ARG A 638 -7.55 5.44 -12.53
N PHE A 639 -8.49 6.36 -12.54
CA PHE A 639 -9.40 6.62 -13.63
C PHE A 639 -9.13 8.00 -14.20
N MET A 640 -9.32 8.12 -15.50
CA MET A 640 -9.20 9.38 -16.22
C MET A 640 -10.29 9.45 -17.28
N TYR A 641 -11.03 10.55 -17.28
CA TYR A 641 -12.08 10.82 -18.26
C TYR A 641 -11.51 11.75 -19.31
N LEU A 642 -11.76 11.44 -20.57
CA LEU A 642 -11.15 12.12 -21.70
C LEU A 642 -12.18 12.37 -22.80
N GLY A 643 -12.52 13.63 -23.04
CA GLY A 643 -13.36 14.05 -24.17
C GLY A 643 -12.50 14.61 -25.30
N LEU A 644 -12.55 14.02 -26.49
CA LEU A 644 -11.76 14.45 -27.66
C LEU A 644 -12.62 14.59 -28.92
N PRO A 645 -12.37 15.58 -29.79
CA PRO A 645 -12.90 15.58 -31.14
C PRO A 645 -12.21 14.52 -32.01
N LEU A 646 -12.91 14.03 -33.06
CA LEU A 646 -12.31 13.15 -34.07
C LEU A 646 -11.49 13.92 -35.12
N THR A 647 -11.76 15.22 -35.29
CA THR A 647 -11.16 16.07 -36.33
C THR A 647 -10.73 17.43 -35.80
N THR A 648 -9.70 18.02 -36.42
CA THR A 648 -9.27 19.40 -36.14
C THR A 648 -10.40 20.38 -36.42
N GLY A 649 -10.56 21.37 -35.54
CA GLY A 649 -11.57 22.44 -35.67
C GLY A 649 -12.80 22.22 -34.80
N ASP A 650 -13.07 20.98 -34.37
CA ASP A 650 -14.04 20.69 -33.32
C ASP A 650 -13.42 20.85 -31.93
N THR A 651 -14.26 21.10 -30.93
CA THR A 651 -13.83 21.18 -29.53
C THR A 651 -14.88 20.50 -28.67
N ALA A 652 -14.44 19.58 -27.81
CA ALA A 652 -15.30 19.04 -26.76
C ALA A 652 -15.31 20.05 -25.60
N LYS A 653 -16.49 20.64 -25.36
CA LYS A 653 -16.68 21.71 -24.36
C LYS A 653 -17.14 21.19 -23.00
N SER A 654 -17.75 20.01 -22.99
CA SER A 654 -18.21 19.26 -21.83
C SER A 654 -18.14 17.76 -22.13
N TYR A 655 -18.31 16.92 -21.11
CA TYR A 655 -18.44 15.47 -21.31
C TYR A 655 -19.70 15.12 -22.10
N ASP A 656 -20.86 15.69 -21.76
CA ASP A 656 -22.09 15.60 -22.57
C ASP A 656 -21.87 15.97 -24.05
N ASP A 657 -21.04 16.99 -24.32
CA ASP A 657 -20.69 17.40 -25.68
C ASP A 657 -19.71 16.42 -26.36
N ALA A 658 -18.78 15.83 -25.61
CA ALA A 658 -17.88 14.79 -26.09
C ALA A 658 -18.60 13.49 -26.47
N MET A 659 -19.75 13.23 -25.83
CA MET A 659 -20.61 12.07 -26.12
C MET A 659 -21.33 12.16 -27.48
N ALA A 660 -21.37 13.33 -28.12
CA ALA A 660 -22.01 13.54 -29.41
C ALA A 660 -20.99 13.45 -30.56
N ALA A 661 -21.34 12.76 -31.65
CA ALA A 661 -20.55 12.79 -32.88
C ALA A 661 -20.42 14.24 -33.41
N PRO A 662 -19.26 14.64 -33.97
CA PRO A 662 -18.07 13.85 -34.29
C PRO A 662 -17.00 13.86 -33.17
N LYS A 663 -17.40 13.85 -31.90
CA LYS A 663 -16.51 13.73 -30.75
C LYS A 663 -16.60 12.31 -30.18
N GLN A 664 -15.73 12.03 -29.24
CA GLN A 664 -15.64 10.78 -28.53
C GLN A 664 -15.25 11.04 -27.08
N GLU A 665 -15.79 10.23 -26.19
CA GLU A 665 -15.42 10.20 -24.79
C GLU A 665 -14.80 8.85 -24.46
N PHE A 666 -13.75 8.88 -23.63
CA PHE A 666 -13.10 7.70 -23.10
C PHE A 666 -13.12 7.70 -21.57
N VAL A 667 -13.34 6.51 -21.02
CA VAL A 667 -13.02 6.19 -19.63
C VAL A 667 -11.74 5.39 -19.62
N LEU A 668 -10.67 5.99 -19.12
CA LEU A 668 -9.32 5.43 -19.07
C LEU A 668 -9.04 4.89 -17.67
N THR A 669 -8.49 3.69 -17.61
CA THR A 669 -8.07 3.00 -16.38
C THR A 669 -6.56 2.80 -16.45
N ALA A 670 -5.84 3.13 -15.38
CA ALA A 670 -4.44 2.78 -15.20
C ALA A 670 -4.23 2.08 -13.85
N CYS A 671 -3.24 1.21 -13.77
CA CYS A 671 -2.81 0.64 -12.50
C CYS A 671 -2.14 1.72 -11.64
N LEU A 672 -2.41 1.70 -10.34
CA LEU A 672 -1.66 2.48 -9.37
C LEU A 672 -0.21 1.97 -9.30
N PRO A 673 0.81 2.84 -9.25
CA PRO A 673 2.20 2.42 -9.20
C PRO A 673 2.57 1.53 -8.01
N SER A 674 1.78 1.58 -6.92
CA SER A 674 1.96 0.76 -5.72
C SER A 674 1.48 -0.69 -5.87
N GLN A 675 0.77 -1.03 -6.95
CA GLN A 675 0.08 -2.31 -7.10
C GLN A 675 0.83 -3.25 -8.02
N ALA A 676 1.65 -4.14 -7.45
CA ALA A 676 2.53 -5.04 -8.20
C ALA A 676 1.80 -6.03 -9.12
N PHE A 677 0.52 -6.34 -8.84
CA PHE A 677 -0.27 -7.32 -9.58
C PHE A 677 -1.16 -6.71 -10.67
N CYS A 678 -1.27 -5.38 -10.71
CA CYS A 678 -1.92 -4.65 -11.79
C CYS A 678 -0.83 -4.15 -12.73
N ASP A 679 -0.76 -4.71 -13.95
CA ASP A 679 0.24 -4.31 -14.94
C ASP A 679 -0.37 -4.14 -16.34
N PHE A 680 -0.43 -2.88 -16.80
CA PHE A 680 -0.79 -2.54 -18.18
C PHE A 680 0.43 -2.29 -19.06
N SER A 681 1.65 -2.65 -18.65
CA SER A 681 2.86 -2.49 -19.47
C SER A 681 2.78 -3.21 -20.81
N SER A 682 2.08 -4.36 -20.87
CA SER A 682 1.78 -5.10 -22.10
C SER A 682 0.86 -4.33 -23.05
N ALA A 683 0.07 -3.40 -22.51
CA ALA A 683 -0.79 -2.48 -23.24
C ALA A 683 -0.01 -1.27 -23.79
N SER A 684 1.30 -1.15 -23.57
CA SER A 684 2.06 0.00 -24.08
C SER A 684 1.96 0.03 -25.60
N PRO A 685 1.37 1.08 -26.21
CA PRO A 685 1.38 1.26 -27.66
C PRO A 685 2.81 1.56 -28.05
N ALA A 686 3.59 0.51 -28.31
CA ALA A 686 5.02 0.64 -28.57
C ALA A 686 5.24 1.65 -29.71
N LEU A 687 6.23 2.54 -29.51
CA LEU A 687 6.93 3.24 -30.58
C LEU A 687 7.69 2.17 -31.38
N ARG A 688 6.97 1.36 -32.15
CA ARG A 688 7.57 0.59 -33.23
C ARG A 688 7.87 1.52 -34.38
#